data_AF-A0A847JTS3-F1
#
_entry.id   AF-A0A847JTS3-F1
#
_cell.length_a   1.000
_cell.length_b   1.000
_cell.length_c   1.000
_cell.angle_alpha   90.00
_cell.angle_beta   90.00
_cell.angle_gamma   90.00
#
_symmetry.space_group_name_H-M   'P 1'
#
loop_
_entity.id
_entity.type
_entity.pdbx_description
1 polymer ?
#
loop_
_entity_poly.entity_id
_entity_poly.type
_entity_poly.pdbx_seq_one_letter_code
_entity_poly.pdbx_strand_id
1 'polypeptide(L)'
;MRERSAMTAPMTLGRWAAMMAKRSVILLAVAAIGCAPTWARAQNLHPDPGFEATGGVGQARSGQRAGRLSVTTMNHWGALGGRIAVQPFARYRVTCWVKANVRKGTFYAPYCYEWDSYEWAFVAAVPITGTIGEWTRMETTFVSPHAAMYVHPLAYMDAEDSEAWVDDVVVEKIAEPDAVMAEIAANAGRNETETRLLARWFAGRGRHAEAEKLLRASDGLLRADIATVLALASKSSADRARFAMEAVAYGGPTYFEGVQRFQQMTAAMADARKAAIIAAALRMNPGYDRCARSAALLFEALAPVGSGPATLAQRRNRLAAIMSALEDAMSELPNESAARAALQESRERLQSRRAELDAEAAQRGKCTIAIGGKRVSPKTHAIVLPARPSDVERYAARELQHHLELVTGAVIPITPEPQRTTQIGLFVGNCKAHAEPNIKLKPEELRVRTVGPALALNGKGRGVLYAVYSFLEDQIGCRWFTPDCRTWPRQGNIRIGKLDHRYAPPLEYRGGDYPIARPGDFAARVRLNGANHAIAPEQGGNVGVHSLAHTFAALCPPERYFAEHPEYFSLVKGQRQSGYAQLCLTNPDVLRICIEGVRKWIKENPRITVFSVSQNDTFNYCECPNCSAVAEEEGSQAGPMLRFVNAVADAIAKDHPNVAIETLAYQYTRKPPRITKPRPNVIICLCSIECCFIHPLGADPHNASFVEDIKGWSRICKRLWIWDYVINYAHSICPFPNLYVLKPNIRFFIENGVRGIYEESCYYTKGSELQELRNYIIAKTLWDPDYDTDKAIREFCDAFYGPASPHIRDYIRLIHEATQKDPDRHVMIYTHPRDYITPEMIAQARAMFDRAEAAVHDDPVRLHRVQVARLPIIYAEITLARGGRWRETDGKLVQEGASDIGALAEQFERIARAEGVTMVREGGPDANLDAWLASVPRRAKSLDVLTIQGGGLQAQILPGLGGRIWRLLDPQGRDVVAVAGAPNGWQPELHGYEEYSEAGYRSPGWQEPYAVKERSERHAVLEADLPNGLRLQRRIELHSSGPAVVITSMVSNPGASPRVACLRSHPGFAATLGQGTSVRIKRPDGSYRTIAIAEQAGAETDLWLRAEELPAGEWSIEDPGSGRRLTCTFERGEVAQCLLNWSRADRRVNLELFTAERELKPGESMTLKQRWTLTAEP
;
A
#
# COMPACT_ATOMS: atom_id res chain seq x y z
N MET A 1 -67.48 9.00 -9.93
CA MET A 1 -68.85 8.42 -9.83
C MET A 1 -68.83 7.25 -8.84
N ARG A 2 -69.99 6.63 -8.58
CA ARG A 2 -70.25 5.52 -7.64
C ARG A 2 -69.61 4.18 -8.08
N GLU A 3 -69.47 3.08 -7.29
CA GLU A 3 -69.45 2.84 -5.82
C GLU A 3 -68.87 1.44 -5.46
N ARG A 4 -68.22 1.34 -4.28
CA ARG A 4 -68.24 0.29 -3.21
C ARG A 4 -68.20 -1.26 -3.44
N SER A 5 -67.18 -1.88 -2.80
CA SER A 5 -67.15 -3.10 -1.91
C SER A 5 -67.73 -4.48 -2.35
N ALA A 6 -66.99 -5.60 -2.47
CA ALA A 6 -66.14 -6.39 -1.52
C ALA A 6 -66.83 -7.60 -0.81
N MET A 7 -66.03 -8.63 -0.44
CA MET A 7 -66.33 -9.84 0.40
C MET A 7 -67.15 -10.99 -0.25
N THR A 8 -66.99 -12.31 0.03
CA THR A 8 -66.02 -13.12 0.85
C THR A 8 -65.94 -14.60 0.37
N ALA A 9 -64.97 -15.41 0.86
CA ALA A 9 -64.78 -16.85 0.54
C ALA A 9 -65.53 -17.82 1.50
N PRO A 10 -65.47 -19.20 1.38
CA PRO A 10 -64.32 -19.98 1.89
C PRO A 10 -64.00 -21.42 1.31
N MET A 11 -62.78 -21.90 1.57
CA MET A 11 -62.30 -23.26 1.99
C MET A 11 -62.91 -24.57 1.40
N THR A 12 -62.22 -25.36 0.54
CA THR A 12 -61.19 -26.45 0.76
C THR A 12 -61.67 -27.87 1.12
N LEU A 13 -61.29 -28.88 0.31
CA LEU A 13 -60.69 -30.21 0.65
C LEU A 13 -60.59 -31.13 -0.60
N GLY A 14 -59.81 -32.24 -0.57
CA GLY A 14 -59.70 -33.20 -1.69
C GLY A 14 -58.80 -34.42 -1.43
N ARG A 15 -58.75 -35.44 -2.33
CA ARG A 15 -57.86 -36.64 -2.25
C ARG A 15 -57.75 -37.50 -3.55
N TRP A 16 -56.50 -37.63 -4.05
CA TRP A 16 -55.77 -38.83 -4.55
C TRP A 16 -56.42 -40.02 -5.35
N ALA A 17 -55.90 -40.19 -6.59
CA ALA A 17 -55.18 -41.38 -7.17
C ALA A 17 -55.86 -42.68 -7.71
N ALA A 18 -55.31 -43.22 -8.83
CA ALA A 18 -55.51 -44.58 -9.40
C ALA A 18 -54.36 -45.01 -10.39
N MET A 19 -54.29 -46.30 -10.82
CA MET A 19 -53.12 -47.03 -11.42
C MET A 19 -53.57 -48.20 -12.37
N MET A 20 -52.80 -48.93 -13.22
CA MET A 20 -51.40 -48.94 -13.77
C MET A 20 -51.24 -49.96 -14.96
N ALA A 21 -50.47 -49.66 -16.04
CA ALA A 21 -49.92 -50.66 -17.01
C ALA A 21 -48.75 -50.05 -17.85
N LYS A 22 -47.49 -50.57 -17.91
CA LYS A 22 -46.91 -51.80 -18.55
C LYS A 22 -46.84 -51.71 -20.10
N ARG A 23 -45.67 -51.62 -20.78
CA ARG A 23 -44.44 -52.48 -20.94
C ARG A 23 -44.61 -53.68 -21.89
N SER A 24 -43.67 -54.12 -22.76
CA SER A 24 -42.41 -53.58 -23.37
C SER A 24 -41.79 -54.61 -24.35
N VAL A 25 -41.26 -54.24 -25.55
CA VAL A 25 -40.53 -55.18 -26.47
C VAL A 25 -39.34 -54.53 -27.24
N ILE A 26 -38.13 -54.99 -26.86
CA ILE A 26 -36.91 -55.42 -27.62
C ILE A 26 -36.53 -54.88 -29.04
N LEU A 27 -35.24 -54.51 -29.13
CA LEU A 27 -34.23 -54.38 -30.21
C LEU A 27 -34.56 -54.66 -31.70
N LEU A 28 -33.93 -53.83 -32.56
CA LEU A 28 -32.99 -54.28 -33.63
C LEU A 28 -31.89 -53.21 -33.84
N ALA A 29 -30.82 -53.49 -34.61
CA ALA A 29 -29.56 -52.73 -34.55
C ALA A 29 -28.84 -52.50 -35.90
N VAL A 30 -27.90 -51.54 -35.88
CA VAL A 30 -26.83 -51.25 -36.88
C VAL A 30 -27.26 -50.87 -38.31
N ALA A 31 -27.11 -49.59 -38.65
CA ALA A 31 -26.33 -49.11 -39.83
C ALA A 31 -26.17 -47.59 -39.78
N ALA A 32 -25.05 -47.06 -40.29
CA ALA A 32 -24.72 -45.64 -40.27
C ALA A 32 -25.23 -44.88 -41.50
N ILE A 33 -25.42 -43.55 -41.39
CA ILE A 33 -24.64 -42.52 -42.11
C ILE A 33 -25.16 -41.09 -41.79
N GLY A 34 -24.23 -40.15 -41.61
CA GLY A 34 -24.35 -38.81 -42.20
C GLY A 34 -25.36 -37.80 -41.65
N CYS A 35 -25.31 -37.48 -40.35
CA CYS A 35 -25.68 -36.13 -39.87
C CYS A 35 -24.84 -35.78 -38.63
N ALA A 36 -23.81 -34.95 -38.81
CA ALA A 36 -23.05 -34.41 -37.69
C ALA A 36 -23.87 -33.29 -37.01
N PRO A 37 -24.15 -33.37 -35.70
CA PRO A 37 -24.66 -32.21 -34.98
C PRO A 37 -23.57 -31.13 -35.01
N THR A 38 -23.92 -29.92 -35.42
CA THR A 38 -23.02 -28.77 -35.30
C THR A 38 -22.84 -28.45 -33.82
N TRP A 39 -21.78 -28.99 -33.21
CA TRP A 39 -21.29 -28.50 -31.92
C TRP A 39 -20.92 -27.03 -32.12
N ALA A 40 -21.76 -26.13 -31.62
CA ALA A 40 -21.35 -24.74 -31.41
C ALA A 40 -20.10 -24.79 -30.53
N ARG A 41 -18.96 -24.29 -31.05
CA ARG A 41 -17.70 -24.27 -30.30
C ARG A 41 -17.95 -23.64 -28.94
N ALA A 42 -17.69 -24.38 -27.87
CA ALA A 42 -17.77 -23.82 -26.53
C ALA A 42 -16.83 -22.62 -26.46
N GLN A 43 -17.36 -21.46 -26.08
CA GLN A 43 -16.55 -20.25 -25.95
C GLN A 43 -15.50 -20.50 -24.87
N ASN A 44 -14.21 -20.34 -25.19
CA ASN A 44 -13.16 -20.47 -24.20
C ASN A 44 -13.36 -19.37 -23.14
N LEU A 45 -13.64 -19.77 -21.90
CA LEU A 45 -13.90 -18.85 -20.79
C LEU A 45 -12.62 -18.40 -20.08
N HIS A 46 -11.48 -18.93 -20.51
CA HIS A 46 -10.16 -18.42 -20.22
C HIS A 46 -9.45 -18.06 -21.54
N PRO A 47 -9.85 -16.97 -22.23
CA PRO A 47 -9.02 -16.40 -23.28
C PRO A 47 -7.60 -16.12 -22.73
N ASP A 48 -6.61 -16.05 -23.64
CA ASP A 48 -5.17 -16.14 -23.34
C ASP A 48 -4.78 -15.53 -21.97
N PRO A 49 -4.11 -16.30 -21.07
CA PRO A 49 -3.52 -15.78 -19.84
C PRO A 49 -2.42 -14.71 -20.02
N GLY A 50 -2.32 -14.08 -21.19
CA GLY A 50 -1.24 -13.21 -21.63
C GLY A 50 0.01 -13.96 -22.07
N PHE A 51 -0.04 -15.29 -22.24
CA PHE A 51 1.14 -16.10 -22.54
C PHE A 51 1.64 -15.91 -23.97
N GLU A 52 0.74 -15.75 -24.95
CA GLU A 52 1.15 -15.46 -26.34
C GLU A 52 1.80 -14.06 -26.44
N ALA A 53 1.45 -13.15 -25.52
CA ALA A 53 2.02 -11.80 -25.42
C ALA A 53 3.31 -11.70 -24.55
N THR A 54 3.46 -12.52 -23.50
CA THR A 54 4.52 -12.35 -22.47
C THR A 54 5.43 -13.55 -22.26
N GLY A 55 5.10 -14.71 -22.82
CA GLY A 55 5.81 -15.96 -22.60
C GLY A 55 7.20 -16.06 -23.25
N GLY A 56 7.85 -17.21 -23.07
CA GLY A 56 9.15 -17.49 -23.69
C GLY A 56 9.03 -17.63 -25.22
N VAL A 57 9.85 -16.89 -25.97
CA VAL A 57 9.90 -16.94 -27.44
C VAL A 57 10.44 -18.30 -27.90
N GLY A 58 9.78 -18.93 -28.88
CA GLY A 58 10.37 -20.02 -29.67
C GLY A 58 10.37 -21.43 -29.06
N GLN A 59 9.60 -21.68 -27.98
CA GLN A 59 9.46 -23.04 -27.40
C GLN A 59 8.01 -23.57 -27.33
N ALA A 60 7.02 -22.76 -27.74
CA ALA A 60 5.60 -23.08 -27.70
C ALA A 60 5.21 -24.23 -28.65
N ARG A 61 4.17 -24.98 -28.29
CA ARG A 61 3.48 -25.96 -29.15
C ARG A 61 2.67 -25.27 -30.25
N SER A 62 2.02 -24.16 -29.92
CA SER A 62 1.30 -23.27 -30.84
C SER A 62 2.21 -22.55 -31.84
N GLY A 63 3.52 -22.53 -31.57
CA GLY A 63 4.54 -21.84 -32.38
C GLY A 63 4.73 -20.36 -32.04
N GLN A 64 3.96 -19.79 -31.11
CA GLN A 64 4.08 -18.39 -30.68
C GLN A 64 4.92 -18.24 -29.41
N ARG A 65 4.29 -18.23 -28.23
CA ARG A 65 4.96 -18.14 -26.92
C ARG A 65 4.20 -18.97 -25.88
N ALA A 66 4.92 -19.52 -24.91
CA ALA A 66 4.35 -20.33 -23.84
C ALA A 66 4.59 -19.71 -22.46
N GLY A 67 3.62 -19.85 -21.56
CA GLY A 67 3.73 -19.38 -20.18
C GLY A 67 4.73 -20.22 -19.41
N ARG A 68 5.84 -19.63 -18.94
CA ARG A 68 6.90 -20.33 -18.19
C ARG A 68 6.82 -19.98 -16.71
N LEU A 69 6.95 -20.98 -15.85
CA LEU A 69 7.06 -20.82 -14.40
C LEU A 69 8.31 -21.57 -13.94
N SER A 70 9.19 -20.90 -13.21
CA SER A 70 10.48 -21.46 -12.77
C SER A 70 10.80 -21.03 -11.33
N VAL A 71 11.43 -21.92 -10.58
CA VAL A 71 11.88 -21.70 -9.21
C VAL A 71 13.31 -22.22 -9.04
N THR A 72 14.20 -21.37 -8.53
CA THR A 72 15.61 -21.70 -8.29
C THR A 72 15.81 -22.18 -6.85
N THR A 73 15.61 -21.30 -5.87
CA THR A 73 15.62 -21.60 -4.42
C THR A 73 14.25 -22.07 -3.94
N MET A 74 14.21 -22.99 -2.97
CA MET A 74 12.99 -23.52 -2.34
C MET A 74 11.91 -22.45 -2.09
N ASN A 75 10.76 -22.56 -2.76
CA ASN A 75 9.59 -21.71 -2.54
C ASN A 75 8.32 -22.56 -2.37
N HIS A 76 7.49 -22.19 -1.38
CA HIS A 76 6.26 -22.89 -1.05
C HIS A 76 5.18 -22.79 -2.14
N TRP A 77 5.04 -21.65 -2.83
CA TRP A 77 3.98 -21.47 -3.83
C TRP A 77 4.34 -20.47 -4.94
N GLY A 78 3.88 -20.76 -6.16
CA GLY A 78 3.90 -19.84 -7.29
C GLY A 78 2.98 -20.33 -8.41
N ALA A 79 2.34 -19.42 -9.15
CA ALA A 79 1.37 -19.79 -10.18
C ALA A 79 1.23 -18.74 -11.29
N LEU A 80 0.81 -19.19 -12.47
CA LEU A 80 0.37 -18.36 -13.60
C LEU A 80 -1.16 -18.39 -13.71
N GLY A 81 -1.78 -17.47 -14.46
CA GLY A 81 -3.23 -17.37 -14.59
C GLY A 81 -3.92 -16.76 -13.35
N GLY A 82 -5.25 -16.90 -13.23
CA GLY A 82 -6.00 -16.15 -12.24
C GLY A 82 -7.46 -16.56 -12.09
N ARG A 83 -8.32 -15.61 -11.70
CA ARG A 83 -9.72 -15.88 -11.35
C ARG A 83 -10.67 -15.59 -12.51
N ILE A 84 -11.24 -16.63 -13.11
CA ILE A 84 -12.23 -16.53 -14.18
C ILE A 84 -13.66 -16.49 -13.62
N ALA A 85 -14.59 -15.91 -14.39
CA ALA A 85 -16.01 -15.94 -14.08
C ALA A 85 -16.67 -17.25 -14.55
N VAL A 86 -17.50 -17.86 -13.70
CA VAL A 86 -18.22 -19.11 -14.02
C VAL A 86 -19.66 -19.08 -13.52
N GLN A 87 -20.50 -19.93 -14.09
CA GLN A 87 -21.87 -20.18 -13.64
C GLN A 87 -21.81 -21.11 -12.40
N PRO A 88 -22.34 -20.70 -11.24
CA PRO A 88 -22.32 -21.53 -10.04
C PRO A 88 -22.90 -22.93 -10.27
N PHE A 89 -22.20 -23.94 -9.77
CA PHE A 89 -22.50 -25.37 -9.82
C PHE A 89 -22.51 -26.01 -11.22
N ALA A 90 -22.20 -25.27 -12.30
CA ALA A 90 -21.92 -25.86 -13.60
C ALA A 90 -20.55 -26.57 -13.59
N ARG A 91 -20.38 -27.59 -14.43
CA ARG A 91 -19.11 -28.30 -14.58
C ARG A 91 -18.33 -27.75 -15.75
N TYR A 92 -17.04 -27.53 -15.52
CA TYR A 92 -16.09 -27.02 -16.50
C TYR A 92 -15.00 -28.04 -16.76
N ARG A 93 -14.56 -28.13 -18.01
CA ARG A 93 -13.29 -28.77 -18.41
C ARG A 93 -12.22 -27.70 -18.48
N VAL A 94 -11.02 -28.02 -18.02
CA VAL A 94 -9.78 -27.27 -18.31
C VAL A 94 -8.83 -28.22 -19.01
N THR A 95 -8.35 -27.85 -20.20
CA THR A 95 -7.21 -28.56 -20.83
C THR A 95 -6.11 -27.59 -21.19
N CYS A 96 -4.87 -28.03 -21.04
CA CYS A 96 -3.69 -27.32 -21.50
C CYS A 96 -2.67 -28.32 -22.03
N TRP A 97 -1.63 -27.84 -22.69
CA TRP A 97 -0.44 -28.62 -23.00
C TRP A 97 0.69 -28.15 -22.08
N VAL A 98 1.51 -29.09 -21.61
CA VAL A 98 2.60 -28.82 -20.66
C VAL A 98 3.91 -29.49 -21.09
N LYS A 99 5.03 -28.83 -20.79
CA LYS A 99 6.39 -29.35 -20.84
C LYS A 99 7.05 -28.99 -19.50
N ALA A 100 7.87 -29.86 -18.93
CA ALA A 100 8.34 -29.67 -17.55
C ALA A 100 9.72 -30.27 -17.27
N ASN A 101 10.40 -29.72 -16.27
CA ASN A 101 11.66 -30.17 -15.72
C ASN A 101 11.63 -29.97 -14.20
N VAL A 102 10.88 -30.84 -13.51
CA VAL A 102 10.77 -30.81 -12.04
C VAL A 102 11.85 -31.69 -11.42
N ARG A 103 12.74 -31.09 -10.62
CA ARG A 103 13.78 -31.78 -9.85
C ARG A 103 13.39 -31.99 -8.39
N LYS A 104 12.65 -31.06 -7.80
CA LYS A 104 12.23 -31.08 -6.39
C LYS A 104 10.93 -30.28 -6.21
N GLY A 105 10.04 -30.81 -5.37
CA GLY A 105 8.66 -30.30 -5.20
C GLY A 105 7.68 -30.87 -6.22
N THR A 106 6.52 -30.22 -6.35
CA THR A 106 5.47 -30.62 -7.30
C THR A 106 5.01 -29.41 -8.12
N PHE A 107 5.02 -29.54 -9.45
CA PHE A 107 4.31 -28.62 -10.34
C PHE A 107 2.90 -29.15 -10.62
N TYR A 108 2.01 -28.30 -11.14
CA TYR A 108 0.65 -28.66 -11.48
C TYR A 108 0.21 -27.96 -12.76
N ALA A 109 -0.38 -28.70 -13.70
CA ALA A 109 -0.93 -28.12 -14.93
C ALA A 109 -2.18 -28.88 -15.41
N PRO A 110 -3.40 -28.34 -15.25
CA PRO A 110 -3.75 -27.14 -14.49
C PRO A 110 -3.84 -27.37 -12.98
N TYR A 111 -3.97 -26.29 -12.21
CA TYR A 111 -4.39 -26.27 -10.80
C TYR A 111 -5.58 -25.32 -10.64
N CYS A 112 -6.75 -25.83 -10.27
CA CYS A 112 -7.96 -25.04 -10.05
C CYS A 112 -8.41 -25.16 -8.61
N TYR A 113 -8.85 -24.06 -7.99
CA TYR A 113 -9.45 -24.08 -6.64
C TYR A 113 -10.45 -22.92 -6.42
N GLU A 114 -11.22 -23.00 -5.35
CA GLU A 114 -12.01 -21.89 -4.80
C GLU A 114 -12.17 -22.10 -3.28
N TRP A 115 -12.43 -21.05 -2.52
CA TRP A 115 -12.51 -21.18 -1.05
C TRP A 115 -13.84 -21.82 -0.60
N ASP A 116 -13.79 -22.62 0.48
CA ASP A 116 -14.99 -22.99 1.25
C ASP A 116 -15.28 -21.91 2.33
N SER A 117 -15.58 -22.29 3.58
CA SER A 117 -15.65 -21.34 4.70
C SER A 117 -14.28 -21.05 5.36
N TYR A 118 -13.24 -21.85 5.08
CA TYR A 118 -12.06 -22.01 5.96
C TYR A 118 -10.71 -22.35 5.28
N GLU A 119 -10.69 -22.91 4.07
CA GLU A 119 -9.50 -23.43 3.37
C GLU A 119 -9.64 -23.38 1.84
N TRP A 120 -8.58 -23.77 1.12
CA TRP A 120 -8.65 -24.02 -0.33
C TRP A 120 -9.41 -25.31 -0.59
N ALA A 121 -10.54 -25.21 -1.29
CA ALA A 121 -11.44 -26.31 -1.55
C ALA A 121 -11.79 -26.38 -3.05
N PHE A 122 -12.71 -27.28 -3.39
CA PHE A 122 -13.17 -27.51 -4.78
C PHE A 122 -12.02 -27.80 -5.76
N VAL A 123 -10.90 -28.32 -5.22
CA VAL A 123 -9.61 -28.41 -5.90
C VAL A 123 -9.68 -29.43 -7.04
N ALA A 124 -9.23 -29.03 -8.22
CA ALA A 124 -9.02 -29.88 -9.37
C ALA A 124 -7.63 -29.60 -9.95
N ALA A 125 -6.68 -30.49 -9.68
CA ALA A 125 -5.26 -30.29 -9.98
C ALA A 125 -4.64 -31.55 -10.61
N VAL A 126 -3.73 -31.35 -11.56
CA VAL A 126 -2.98 -32.43 -12.24
C VAL A 126 -1.49 -32.30 -11.89
N PRO A 127 -0.94 -33.14 -11.00
CA PRO A 127 0.43 -33.00 -10.52
C PRO A 127 1.49 -33.46 -11.52
N ILE A 128 2.67 -32.84 -11.42
CA ILE A 128 3.88 -33.08 -12.22
C ILE A 128 5.07 -33.14 -11.24
N THR A 129 5.70 -34.30 -11.15
CA THR A 129 6.76 -34.60 -10.17
C THR A 129 8.08 -35.03 -10.83
N GLY A 130 8.26 -34.74 -12.12
CA GLY A 130 9.46 -35.07 -12.87
C GLY A 130 9.55 -34.33 -14.22
N THR A 131 10.48 -34.73 -15.07
CA THR A 131 10.69 -34.14 -16.40
C THR A 131 9.68 -34.66 -17.42
N ILE A 132 8.90 -33.75 -18.01
CA ILE A 132 8.07 -33.97 -19.18
C ILE A 132 8.80 -33.35 -20.38
N GLY A 133 9.53 -34.18 -21.12
CA GLY A 133 10.39 -33.72 -22.23
C GLY A 133 9.63 -33.22 -23.46
N GLU A 134 8.46 -33.80 -23.75
CA GLU A 134 7.63 -33.44 -24.91
C GLU A 134 6.30 -32.82 -24.51
N TRP A 135 5.80 -31.89 -25.32
CA TRP A 135 4.52 -31.22 -25.09
C TRP A 135 3.38 -32.23 -24.91
N THR A 136 2.87 -32.32 -23.68
CA THR A 136 1.91 -33.33 -23.23
C THR A 136 0.59 -32.68 -22.86
N ARG A 137 -0.54 -33.17 -23.40
CA ARG A 137 -1.86 -32.62 -23.04
C ARG A 137 -2.31 -33.11 -21.66
N MET A 138 -2.68 -32.17 -20.80
CA MET A 138 -3.33 -32.42 -19.50
C MET A 138 -4.79 -31.96 -19.54
N GLU A 139 -5.65 -32.64 -18.77
CA GLU A 139 -7.07 -32.29 -18.61
C GLU A 139 -7.49 -32.48 -17.16
N THR A 140 -8.36 -31.59 -16.66
CA THR A 140 -9.15 -31.82 -15.45
C THR A 140 -10.56 -31.24 -15.60
N THR A 141 -11.44 -31.53 -14.65
CA THR A 141 -12.75 -30.87 -14.57
C THR A 141 -13.01 -30.33 -13.16
N PHE A 142 -13.69 -29.19 -13.07
CA PHE A 142 -14.05 -28.56 -11.80
C PHE A 142 -15.52 -28.14 -11.75
N VAL A 143 -16.02 -27.90 -10.53
CA VAL A 143 -17.34 -27.32 -10.25
C VAL A 143 -17.16 -26.30 -9.13
N SER A 144 -17.43 -25.02 -9.39
CA SER A 144 -17.40 -23.98 -8.35
C SER A 144 -18.79 -23.77 -7.74
N PRO A 145 -18.95 -23.61 -6.42
CA PRO A 145 -20.20 -23.15 -5.82
C PRO A 145 -20.44 -21.63 -5.99
N HIS A 146 -19.43 -20.90 -6.47
CA HIS A 146 -19.42 -19.43 -6.56
C HIS A 146 -19.46 -18.98 -8.04
N ALA A 147 -19.65 -17.67 -8.26
CA ALA A 147 -19.71 -17.09 -9.62
C ALA A 147 -18.32 -16.93 -10.29
N ALA A 148 -17.29 -17.57 -9.73
CA ALA A 148 -15.91 -17.47 -10.12
C ALA A 148 -15.14 -18.74 -9.70
N MET A 149 -13.94 -18.92 -10.26
CA MET A 149 -13.00 -20.00 -9.92
C MET A 149 -11.57 -19.48 -10.13
N TYR A 150 -10.62 -19.85 -9.26
CA TYR A 150 -9.20 -19.71 -9.59
C TYR A 150 -8.80 -20.86 -10.52
N VAL A 151 -8.29 -20.52 -11.70
CA VAL A 151 -7.77 -21.47 -12.68
C VAL A 151 -6.35 -21.04 -13.02
N HIS A 152 -5.39 -21.79 -12.50
CA HIS A 152 -3.98 -21.62 -12.80
C HIS A 152 -3.58 -22.66 -13.85
N PRO A 153 -3.24 -22.25 -15.09
CA PRO A 153 -2.80 -23.20 -16.12
C PRO A 153 -1.50 -23.90 -15.74
N LEU A 154 -0.68 -23.26 -14.90
CA LEU A 154 0.55 -23.80 -14.34
C LEU A 154 0.80 -23.23 -12.93
N ALA A 155 1.16 -24.10 -11.98
CA ALA A 155 1.55 -23.74 -10.61
C ALA A 155 2.65 -24.66 -10.08
N TYR A 156 3.27 -24.31 -8.94
CA TYR A 156 4.10 -25.21 -8.14
C TYR A 156 3.81 -25.08 -6.64
N MET A 157 4.11 -26.16 -5.90
CA MET A 157 4.13 -26.18 -4.45
C MET A 157 5.41 -26.86 -3.94
N ASP A 158 6.01 -26.26 -2.90
CA ASP A 158 7.23 -26.71 -2.21
C ASP A 158 8.39 -27.12 -3.15
N ALA A 159 8.70 -26.26 -4.12
CA ALA A 159 9.56 -26.58 -5.25
C ALA A 159 10.88 -25.79 -5.29
N GLU A 160 11.91 -26.40 -5.90
CA GLU A 160 13.30 -25.91 -5.98
C GLU A 160 13.99 -26.46 -7.24
N ASP A 161 14.92 -25.72 -7.83
CA ASP A 161 15.66 -26.07 -9.06
C ASP A 161 14.77 -26.66 -10.19
N SER A 162 13.57 -26.11 -10.36
CA SER A 162 12.50 -26.72 -11.15
C SER A 162 11.76 -25.71 -12.03
N GLU A 163 11.31 -26.14 -13.20
CA GLU A 163 10.58 -25.29 -14.14
C GLU A 163 9.59 -26.05 -15.01
N ALA A 164 8.62 -25.32 -15.57
CA ALA A 164 7.69 -25.83 -16.56
C ALA A 164 7.16 -24.73 -17.48
N TRP A 165 6.56 -25.15 -18.59
CA TRP A 165 5.93 -24.32 -19.62
C TRP A 165 4.53 -24.85 -19.90
N VAL A 166 3.58 -23.94 -20.14
CA VAL A 166 2.19 -24.25 -20.47
C VAL A 166 1.73 -23.48 -21.73
N ASP A 167 0.89 -24.12 -22.53
CA ASP A 167 0.38 -23.63 -23.82
C ASP A 167 -1.04 -24.17 -24.08
N ASP A 168 -1.73 -23.66 -25.12
CA ASP A 168 -3.02 -24.17 -25.63
C ASP A 168 -4.09 -24.35 -24.52
N VAL A 169 -4.27 -23.33 -23.68
CA VAL A 169 -5.18 -23.37 -22.52
C VAL A 169 -6.63 -23.12 -22.94
N VAL A 170 -7.52 -24.08 -22.64
CA VAL A 170 -8.95 -24.00 -22.96
C VAL A 170 -9.80 -24.34 -21.73
N VAL A 171 -10.76 -23.47 -21.41
CA VAL A 171 -11.78 -23.70 -20.38
C VAL A 171 -13.17 -23.69 -20.98
N GLU A 172 -13.87 -24.83 -20.91
CA GLU A 172 -15.19 -25.05 -21.52
C GLU A 172 -16.24 -25.37 -20.46
N LYS A 173 -17.47 -24.84 -20.56
CA LYS A 173 -18.61 -25.37 -19.79
C LYS A 173 -19.08 -26.68 -20.44
N ILE A 174 -19.11 -27.77 -19.68
CA ILE A 174 -19.45 -29.12 -20.19
C ILE A 174 -20.75 -29.70 -19.62
N ALA A 175 -21.29 -29.16 -18.52
CA ALA A 175 -22.61 -29.55 -18.01
C ALA A 175 -23.29 -28.44 -17.19
N GLU A 176 -24.62 -28.36 -17.26
CA GLU A 176 -25.43 -27.38 -16.55
C GLU A 176 -25.63 -27.71 -15.05
N PRO A 177 -25.86 -26.70 -14.19
CA PRO A 177 -25.94 -26.86 -12.74
C PRO A 177 -26.91 -27.93 -12.24
N ASP A 178 -28.16 -27.94 -12.72
CA ASP A 178 -29.15 -28.90 -12.21
C ASP A 178 -28.84 -30.35 -12.62
N ALA A 179 -28.12 -30.56 -13.74
CA ALA A 179 -27.64 -31.88 -14.14
C ALA A 179 -26.45 -32.35 -13.29
N VAL A 180 -25.44 -31.50 -13.11
CA VAL A 180 -24.27 -31.76 -12.27
C VAL A 180 -24.67 -32.07 -10.83
N MET A 181 -25.60 -31.29 -10.27
CA MET A 181 -26.03 -31.48 -8.89
C MET A 181 -27.02 -32.65 -8.73
N ALA A 182 -27.72 -33.08 -9.78
CA ALA A 182 -28.49 -34.33 -9.78
C ALA A 182 -27.56 -35.57 -9.85
N GLU A 183 -26.52 -35.53 -10.68
CA GLU A 183 -25.47 -36.55 -10.77
C GLU A 183 -24.76 -36.72 -9.41
N ILE A 184 -24.28 -35.61 -8.82
CA ILE A 184 -23.69 -35.60 -7.48
C ILE A 184 -24.69 -36.13 -6.44
N ALA A 185 -25.98 -35.76 -6.49
CA ALA A 185 -26.99 -36.26 -5.56
C ALA A 185 -27.26 -37.77 -5.72
N ALA A 186 -27.06 -38.35 -6.91
CA ALA A 186 -27.21 -39.77 -7.17
C ALA A 186 -25.97 -40.60 -6.77
N ASN A 187 -24.76 -40.02 -6.77
CA ASN A 187 -23.53 -40.70 -6.38
C ASN A 187 -23.60 -41.18 -4.91
N ALA A 188 -23.63 -42.48 -4.67
CA ALA A 188 -23.65 -43.03 -3.31
C ALA A 188 -22.29 -42.91 -2.59
N GLY A 189 -21.19 -42.83 -3.33
CA GLY A 189 -19.81 -42.73 -2.84
C GLY A 189 -19.20 -41.35 -3.01
N ARG A 190 -19.97 -40.28 -2.79
CA ARG A 190 -19.49 -38.89 -2.85
C ARG A 190 -18.24 -38.66 -2.00
N ASN A 191 -17.30 -37.88 -2.52
CA ASN A 191 -16.21 -37.30 -1.74
C ASN A 191 -16.65 -36.04 -0.97
N GLU A 192 -15.71 -35.44 -0.22
CA GLU A 192 -15.97 -34.20 0.53
C GLU A 192 -16.39 -33.03 -0.36
N THR A 193 -15.68 -32.78 -1.46
CA THR A 193 -15.95 -31.68 -2.40
C THR A 193 -17.37 -31.76 -2.96
N GLU A 194 -17.79 -32.93 -3.41
CA GLU A 194 -19.18 -33.20 -3.85
C GLU A 194 -20.20 -32.92 -2.74
N THR A 195 -19.86 -33.27 -1.50
CA THR A 195 -20.72 -33.04 -0.32
C THR A 195 -20.81 -31.56 0.05
N ARG A 196 -19.69 -30.81 -0.04
CA ARG A 196 -19.60 -29.35 0.16
C ARG A 196 -20.40 -28.58 -0.89
N LEU A 197 -20.36 -29.04 -2.16
CA LEU A 197 -21.19 -28.52 -3.25
C LEU A 197 -22.68 -28.77 -2.98
N LEU A 198 -23.05 -30.02 -2.65
CA LEU A 198 -24.45 -30.42 -2.47
C LEU A 198 -25.10 -29.75 -1.25
N ALA A 199 -24.34 -29.54 -0.17
CA ALA A 199 -24.79 -28.77 1.00
C ALA A 199 -25.08 -27.30 0.66
N ARG A 200 -24.17 -26.62 -0.07
CA ARG A 200 -24.36 -25.24 -0.54
C ARG A 200 -25.55 -25.12 -1.49
N TRP A 201 -25.69 -26.07 -2.41
CA TRP A 201 -26.80 -26.15 -3.37
C TRP A 201 -28.17 -26.26 -2.69
N PHE A 202 -28.28 -27.12 -1.67
CA PHE A 202 -29.49 -27.28 -0.89
C PHE A 202 -29.76 -26.05 0.00
N ALA A 203 -28.77 -25.53 0.71
CA ALA A 203 -28.91 -24.34 1.54
C ALA A 203 -29.35 -23.10 0.72
N GLY A 204 -28.72 -22.85 -0.43
CA GLY A 204 -29.07 -21.74 -1.33
C GLY A 204 -30.47 -21.84 -1.95
N ARG A 205 -31.07 -23.03 -1.99
CA ARG A 205 -32.47 -23.27 -2.41
C ARG A 205 -33.45 -23.40 -1.23
N GLY A 206 -33.03 -23.10 0.01
CA GLY A 206 -33.87 -23.23 1.20
C GLY A 206 -34.16 -24.67 1.65
N ARG A 207 -33.51 -25.67 1.03
CA ARG A 207 -33.65 -27.11 1.30
C ARG A 207 -32.79 -27.53 2.51
N HIS A 208 -32.99 -26.84 3.64
CA HIS A 208 -32.13 -26.96 4.81
C HIS A 208 -32.16 -28.37 5.41
N ALA A 209 -33.30 -29.08 5.34
CA ALA A 209 -33.44 -30.43 5.88
C ALA A 209 -32.53 -31.46 5.18
N GLU A 210 -32.27 -31.30 3.88
CA GLU A 210 -31.35 -32.14 3.12
C GLU A 210 -29.88 -31.76 3.35
N ALA A 211 -29.55 -30.46 3.41
CA ALA A 211 -28.22 -30.01 3.82
C ALA A 211 -27.87 -30.48 5.25
N GLU A 212 -28.85 -30.51 6.17
CA GLU A 212 -28.67 -31.07 7.51
C GLU A 212 -28.45 -32.59 7.54
N LYS A 213 -28.91 -33.34 6.53
CA LYS A 213 -28.57 -34.78 6.42
C LYS A 213 -27.09 -34.95 6.05
N LEU A 214 -26.58 -34.10 5.15
CA LEU A 214 -25.15 -34.08 4.82
C LEU A 214 -24.31 -33.66 6.03
N LEU A 215 -24.74 -32.62 6.77
CA LEU A 215 -24.11 -32.22 8.03
C LEU A 215 -23.98 -33.39 9.01
N ARG A 216 -25.09 -34.10 9.29
CA ARG A 216 -25.10 -35.24 10.24
C ARG A 216 -24.23 -36.41 9.80
N ALA A 217 -24.03 -36.60 8.50
CA ALA A 217 -23.17 -37.64 7.92
C ALA A 217 -21.71 -37.19 7.73
N SER A 218 -21.37 -35.96 8.11
CA SER A 218 -20.02 -35.39 8.02
C SER A 218 -19.35 -35.32 9.40
N ASP A 219 -18.02 -35.28 9.39
CA ASP A 219 -17.15 -35.05 10.55
C ASP A 219 -16.10 -33.96 10.20
N GLY A 220 -15.27 -33.55 11.15
CA GLY A 220 -14.14 -32.64 10.96
C GLY A 220 -14.50 -31.32 10.28
N LEU A 221 -13.57 -30.79 9.47
CA LEU A 221 -13.75 -29.49 8.82
C LEU A 221 -14.91 -29.49 7.81
N LEU A 222 -15.14 -30.60 7.10
CA LEU A 222 -16.31 -30.77 6.22
C LEU A 222 -17.61 -30.46 6.97
N ARG A 223 -17.75 -30.98 8.19
CA ARG A 223 -18.92 -30.70 9.04
C ARG A 223 -18.98 -29.24 9.47
N ALA A 224 -17.86 -28.65 9.89
CA ALA A 224 -17.81 -27.26 10.33
C ALA A 224 -18.14 -26.27 9.19
N ASP A 225 -17.70 -26.56 7.96
CA ASP A 225 -18.04 -25.81 6.74
C ASP A 225 -19.53 -25.88 6.43
N ILE A 226 -20.11 -27.08 6.39
CA ILE A 226 -21.56 -27.27 6.17
C ILE A 226 -22.39 -26.59 7.26
N ALA A 227 -21.94 -26.65 8.52
CA ALA A 227 -22.56 -25.93 9.63
C ALA A 227 -22.50 -24.41 9.41
N THR A 228 -21.36 -23.88 8.95
CA THR A 228 -21.21 -22.44 8.66
C THR A 228 -22.12 -21.98 7.53
N VAL A 229 -22.21 -22.74 6.44
CA VAL A 229 -23.17 -22.49 5.34
C VAL A 229 -24.62 -22.45 5.86
N LEU A 230 -25.01 -23.39 6.71
CA LEU A 230 -26.35 -23.45 7.31
C LEU A 230 -26.61 -22.31 8.32
N ALA A 231 -25.61 -21.92 9.12
CA ALA A 231 -25.69 -20.77 10.03
C ALA A 231 -25.79 -19.43 9.29
N LEU A 232 -25.21 -19.30 8.10
CA LEU A 232 -25.32 -18.08 7.28
C LEU A 232 -26.65 -18.05 6.50
N ALA A 233 -27.16 -19.20 6.03
CA ALA A 233 -28.45 -19.30 5.34
C ALA A 233 -29.67 -19.20 6.27
N SER A 234 -29.55 -19.60 7.55
CA SER A 234 -30.69 -19.65 8.47
C SER A 234 -31.16 -18.27 8.96
N LYS A 235 -32.48 -18.04 8.88
CA LYS A 235 -33.18 -16.89 9.45
C LYS A 235 -33.59 -17.09 10.92
N SER A 236 -33.47 -18.31 11.44
CA SER A 236 -33.85 -18.67 12.82
C SER A 236 -32.67 -18.46 13.76
N SER A 237 -32.80 -17.56 14.74
CA SER A 237 -31.72 -17.30 15.71
C SER A 237 -31.38 -18.51 16.59
N ALA A 238 -32.29 -19.48 16.73
CA ALA A 238 -32.03 -20.74 17.42
C ALA A 238 -31.12 -21.64 16.57
N ASP A 239 -31.44 -21.77 15.28
CA ASP A 239 -30.66 -22.59 14.35
C ASP A 239 -29.30 -21.97 14.01
N ARG A 240 -29.22 -20.64 13.84
CA ARG A 240 -27.91 -19.95 13.72
C ARG A 240 -27.01 -20.26 14.91
N ALA A 241 -27.56 -20.34 16.14
CA ALA A 241 -26.79 -20.72 17.33
C ALA A 241 -26.41 -22.20 17.35
N ARG A 242 -27.33 -23.11 16.95
CA ARG A 242 -27.08 -24.56 16.84
C ARG A 242 -25.97 -24.87 15.83
N PHE A 243 -26.02 -24.25 14.66
CA PHE A 243 -25.01 -24.44 13.63
C PHE A 243 -23.68 -23.74 13.94
N ALA A 244 -23.70 -22.57 14.60
CA ALA A 244 -22.46 -21.95 15.10
C ALA A 244 -21.78 -22.83 16.16
N MET A 245 -22.54 -23.50 17.03
CA MET A 245 -22.01 -24.48 18.00
C MET A 245 -21.36 -25.68 17.28
N GLU A 246 -22.00 -26.26 16.27
CA GLU A 246 -21.43 -27.35 15.46
C GLU A 246 -20.13 -26.89 14.74
N ALA A 247 -20.10 -25.68 14.17
CA ALA A 247 -18.89 -25.14 13.52
C ALA A 247 -17.70 -24.97 14.48
N VAL A 248 -17.94 -24.65 15.76
CA VAL A 248 -16.92 -24.63 16.81
C VAL A 248 -16.54 -26.06 17.25
N ALA A 249 -17.53 -26.93 17.45
CA ALA A 249 -17.33 -28.30 17.95
C ALA A 249 -16.47 -29.18 17.02
N TYR A 250 -16.43 -28.83 15.73
CA TYR A 250 -15.64 -29.52 14.72
C TYR A 250 -14.50 -28.65 14.15
N GLY A 251 -14.09 -27.63 14.91
CA GLY A 251 -12.76 -27.01 14.77
C GLY A 251 -12.62 -25.86 13.77
N GLY A 252 -13.70 -25.40 13.13
CA GLY A 252 -13.66 -24.36 12.09
C GLY A 252 -12.91 -23.08 12.48
N PRO A 253 -13.09 -22.51 13.69
CA PRO A 253 -12.34 -21.35 14.15
C PRO A 253 -10.80 -21.51 14.20
N THR A 254 -10.24 -22.71 14.08
CA THR A 254 -8.77 -22.94 13.96
C THR A 254 -8.19 -22.69 12.56
N TYR A 255 -9.04 -22.41 11.57
CA TYR A 255 -8.65 -22.26 10.15
C TYR A 255 -8.74 -20.80 9.67
N PHE A 256 -8.44 -20.54 8.40
CA PHE A 256 -8.40 -19.20 7.81
C PHE A 256 -9.74 -18.48 7.98
N GLU A 257 -9.68 -17.20 8.38
CA GLU A 257 -10.83 -16.37 8.79
C GLU A 257 -11.77 -16.98 9.87
N GLY A 258 -11.45 -18.12 10.50
CA GLY A 258 -12.46 -18.91 11.19
C GLY A 258 -13.14 -18.22 12.38
N VAL A 259 -12.39 -17.38 13.12
CA VAL A 259 -12.92 -16.49 14.17
C VAL A 259 -13.88 -15.44 13.59
N GLN A 260 -13.58 -14.91 12.41
CA GLN A 260 -14.43 -13.93 11.70
C GLN A 260 -15.71 -14.59 11.18
N ARG A 261 -15.65 -15.83 10.71
CA ARG A 261 -16.83 -16.64 10.35
C ARG A 261 -17.75 -16.86 11.55
N PHE A 262 -17.19 -17.16 12.72
CA PHE A 262 -17.97 -17.22 13.97
C PHE A 262 -18.62 -15.87 14.33
N GLN A 263 -17.92 -14.75 14.14
CA GLN A 263 -18.50 -13.41 14.32
C GLN A 263 -19.65 -13.15 13.32
N GLN A 264 -19.52 -13.53 12.04
CA GLN A 264 -20.59 -13.42 11.03
C GLN A 264 -21.83 -14.28 11.37
N MET A 265 -21.62 -15.49 11.90
CA MET A 265 -22.70 -16.37 12.37
C MET A 265 -23.42 -15.79 13.60
N THR A 266 -22.68 -15.16 14.52
CA THR A 266 -23.18 -14.72 15.84
C THR A 266 -23.38 -13.21 15.98
N ALA A 267 -23.26 -12.42 14.91
CA ALA A 267 -23.25 -10.95 14.94
C ALA A 267 -24.44 -10.31 15.69
N ALA A 268 -25.63 -10.89 15.59
CA ALA A 268 -26.85 -10.40 16.25
C ALA A 268 -27.05 -10.91 17.69
N MET A 269 -26.09 -11.66 18.25
CA MET A 269 -26.19 -12.30 19.57
C MET A 269 -25.41 -11.52 20.63
N ALA A 270 -25.95 -11.48 21.85
CA ALA A 270 -25.22 -10.97 23.02
C ALA A 270 -24.03 -11.89 23.37
N ASP A 271 -22.96 -11.33 23.92
CA ASP A 271 -21.71 -12.08 24.13
C ASP A 271 -21.86 -13.24 25.13
N ALA A 272 -22.76 -13.13 26.11
CA ALA A 272 -23.13 -14.25 26.99
C ALA A 272 -23.74 -15.44 26.21
N ARG A 273 -24.46 -15.19 25.11
CA ARG A 273 -24.97 -16.27 24.24
C ARG A 273 -23.85 -16.85 23.36
N LYS A 274 -22.86 -16.04 22.96
CA LYS A 274 -21.66 -16.53 22.24
C LYS A 274 -20.81 -17.43 23.15
N ALA A 275 -20.57 -17.01 24.39
CA ALA A 275 -19.89 -17.80 25.41
C ALA A 275 -20.62 -19.13 25.69
N ALA A 276 -21.96 -19.11 25.82
CA ALA A 276 -22.77 -20.32 25.96
C ALA A 276 -22.71 -21.25 24.73
N ILE A 277 -22.56 -20.72 23.51
CA ILE A 277 -22.34 -21.51 22.28
C ILE A 277 -20.97 -22.20 22.31
N ILE A 278 -19.93 -21.51 22.78
CA ILE A 278 -18.57 -22.08 22.89
C ILE A 278 -18.54 -23.19 23.95
N ALA A 279 -19.12 -22.98 25.13
CA ALA A 279 -19.20 -24.01 26.16
C ALA A 279 -20.04 -25.23 25.70
N ALA A 280 -21.14 -25.00 24.98
CA ALA A 280 -21.94 -26.09 24.41
C ALA A 280 -21.21 -26.86 23.29
N ALA A 281 -20.32 -26.22 22.54
CA ALA A 281 -19.48 -26.88 21.54
C ALA A 281 -18.44 -27.83 22.19
N LEU A 282 -17.87 -27.43 23.34
CA LEU A 282 -16.98 -28.30 24.12
C LEU A 282 -17.72 -29.52 24.66
N ARG A 283 -18.95 -29.36 25.17
CA ARG A 283 -19.83 -30.49 25.57
C ARG A 283 -20.16 -31.42 24.41
N MET A 284 -20.29 -30.89 23.19
CA MET A 284 -20.58 -31.66 21.99
C MET A 284 -19.38 -32.50 21.53
N ASN A 285 -18.15 -32.02 21.72
CA ASN A 285 -16.95 -32.73 21.27
C ASN A 285 -15.74 -32.51 22.21
N PRO A 286 -15.77 -33.03 23.45
CA PRO A 286 -14.80 -32.70 24.50
C PRO A 286 -13.42 -33.35 24.29
N GLY A 287 -13.33 -34.40 23.48
CA GLY A 287 -12.09 -35.10 23.16
C GLY A 287 -11.33 -34.56 21.94
N TYR A 288 -11.81 -33.51 21.27
CA TYR A 288 -11.26 -33.03 20.01
C TYR A 288 -10.43 -31.75 20.16
N ASP A 289 -9.11 -31.85 19.98
CA ASP A 289 -8.18 -30.73 20.17
C ASP A 289 -8.55 -29.46 19.38
N ARG A 290 -9.10 -29.58 18.16
CA ARG A 290 -9.52 -28.41 17.38
C ARG A 290 -10.77 -27.74 17.95
N CYS A 291 -11.66 -28.47 18.64
CA CYS A 291 -12.78 -27.88 19.37
C CYS A 291 -12.24 -26.98 20.51
N ALA A 292 -11.27 -27.49 21.27
CA ALA A 292 -10.70 -26.73 22.38
C ALA A 292 -9.83 -25.55 21.95
N ARG A 293 -9.02 -25.70 20.89
CA ARG A 293 -8.31 -24.57 20.26
C ARG A 293 -9.29 -23.52 19.71
N SER A 294 -10.42 -23.96 19.11
CA SER A 294 -11.49 -23.05 18.70
C SER A 294 -12.10 -22.30 19.88
N ALA A 295 -12.34 -22.98 20.99
CA ALA A 295 -12.88 -22.36 22.19
C ALA A 295 -11.92 -21.32 22.79
N ALA A 296 -10.62 -21.62 22.88
CA ALA A 296 -9.60 -20.67 23.34
C ALA A 296 -9.57 -19.40 22.46
N LEU A 297 -9.43 -19.56 21.14
CA LEU A 297 -9.43 -18.46 20.16
C LEU A 297 -10.71 -17.61 20.24
N LEU A 298 -11.86 -18.23 20.48
CA LEU A 298 -13.14 -17.52 20.57
C LEU A 298 -13.37 -16.85 21.92
N PHE A 299 -12.95 -17.45 23.05
CA PHE A 299 -13.00 -16.79 24.35
C PHE A 299 -12.11 -15.55 24.37
N GLU A 300 -10.91 -15.62 23.76
CA GLU A 300 -10.07 -14.44 23.53
C GLU A 300 -10.74 -13.40 22.63
N ALA A 301 -11.33 -13.80 21.50
CA ALA A 301 -12.04 -12.90 20.60
C ALA A 301 -13.32 -12.26 21.21
N LEU A 302 -13.90 -12.84 22.27
CA LEU A 302 -14.97 -12.24 23.07
C LEU A 302 -14.44 -11.30 24.17
N ALA A 303 -13.16 -11.37 24.51
CA ALA A 303 -12.52 -10.64 25.60
C ALA A 303 -11.94 -9.23 25.31
N PRO A 304 -12.16 -8.53 24.17
CA PRO A 304 -11.78 -7.12 24.06
C PRO A 304 -12.45 -6.24 25.12
N VAL A 305 -11.69 -5.86 26.15
CA VAL A 305 -12.14 -5.04 27.30
C VAL A 305 -12.11 -3.54 27.00
N GLY A 306 -11.42 -3.11 25.94
CA GLY A 306 -11.33 -1.72 25.53
C GLY A 306 -11.56 -1.50 24.03
N SER A 307 -12.62 -0.76 23.71
CA SER A 307 -12.61 0.28 22.65
C SER A 307 -13.86 1.16 22.77
N GLY A 308 -15.03 0.53 22.88
CA GLY A 308 -16.34 1.16 22.88
C GLY A 308 -16.92 1.56 24.26
N PRO A 309 -18.06 2.28 24.26
CA PRO A 309 -18.57 3.04 25.41
C PRO A 309 -19.31 2.25 26.51
N ALA A 310 -18.74 1.14 26.98
CA ALA A 310 -19.33 0.38 28.09
C ALA A 310 -18.90 0.93 29.46
N THR A 311 -19.81 0.99 30.43
CA THR A 311 -19.50 1.36 31.82
C THR A 311 -18.57 0.35 32.47
N LEU A 312 -17.89 0.72 33.56
CA LEU A 312 -17.06 -0.21 34.33
C LEU A 312 -17.87 -1.43 34.81
N ALA A 313 -19.11 -1.20 35.29
CA ALA A 313 -20.00 -2.27 35.71
C ALA A 313 -20.38 -3.21 34.54
N GLN A 314 -20.71 -2.67 33.37
CA GLN A 314 -21.01 -3.48 32.18
C GLN A 314 -19.79 -4.32 31.73
N ARG A 315 -18.58 -3.76 31.75
CA ARG A 315 -17.35 -4.47 31.37
C ARG A 315 -16.95 -5.54 32.38
N ARG A 316 -17.03 -5.25 33.69
CA ARG A 316 -16.84 -6.27 34.74
C ARG A 316 -17.86 -7.40 34.63
N ASN A 317 -19.13 -7.10 34.35
CA ASN A 317 -20.17 -8.13 34.20
C ASN A 317 -19.99 -8.96 32.92
N ARG A 318 -19.60 -8.35 31.79
CA ARG A 318 -19.25 -9.09 30.56
C ARG A 318 -18.04 -10.00 30.79
N LEU A 319 -16.97 -9.49 31.41
CA LEU A 319 -15.79 -10.28 31.72
C LEU A 319 -16.10 -11.44 32.68
N ALA A 320 -16.89 -11.21 33.72
CA ALA A 320 -17.32 -12.26 34.65
C ALA A 320 -18.17 -13.35 33.96
N ALA A 321 -19.06 -12.98 33.03
CA ALA A 321 -19.84 -13.95 32.25
C ALA A 321 -18.97 -14.77 31.27
N ILE A 322 -17.91 -14.17 30.71
CA ILE A 322 -16.93 -14.86 29.87
C ILE A 322 -16.05 -15.80 30.73
N MET A 323 -15.57 -15.33 31.88
CA MET A 323 -14.78 -16.16 32.82
C MET A 323 -15.59 -17.34 33.35
N SER A 324 -16.83 -17.14 33.79
CA SER A 324 -17.70 -18.23 34.26
C SER A 324 -17.94 -19.28 33.17
N ALA A 325 -18.20 -18.88 31.93
CA ALA A 325 -18.37 -19.81 30.81
C ALA A 325 -17.07 -20.54 30.42
N LEU A 326 -15.90 -19.95 30.67
CA LEU A 326 -14.59 -20.59 30.53
C LEU A 326 -14.32 -21.57 31.68
N GLU A 327 -14.67 -21.21 32.91
CA GLU A 327 -14.48 -22.04 34.11
C GLU A 327 -15.41 -23.26 34.10
N ASP A 328 -16.69 -23.09 33.73
CA ASP A 328 -17.62 -24.18 33.43
C ASP A 328 -17.00 -25.16 32.42
N ALA A 329 -16.53 -24.62 31.29
CA ALA A 329 -15.93 -25.41 30.21
C ALA A 329 -14.62 -26.12 30.62
N MET A 330 -13.79 -25.51 31.47
CA MET A 330 -12.59 -26.15 32.01
C MET A 330 -12.91 -27.26 33.01
N SER A 331 -14.03 -27.16 33.74
CA SER A 331 -14.45 -28.18 34.72
C SER A 331 -14.83 -29.52 34.07
N GLU A 332 -15.29 -29.47 32.82
CA GLU A 332 -15.78 -30.63 32.04
C GLU A 332 -14.65 -31.35 31.26
N LEU A 333 -13.43 -30.80 31.25
CA LEU A 333 -12.27 -31.34 30.52
C LEU A 333 -11.29 -32.10 31.43
N PRO A 334 -10.67 -33.21 30.97
CA PRO A 334 -9.64 -33.92 31.73
C PRO A 334 -8.46 -33.02 32.13
N ASN A 335 -7.94 -33.21 33.35
CA ASN A 335 -6.87 -32.38 33.94
C ASN A 335 -5.64 -32.22 33.03
N GLU A 336 -5.23 -33.29 32.34
CA GLU A 336 -4.01 -33.37 31.53
C GLU A 336 -4.26 -33.13 30.03
N SER A 337 -5.48 -32.73 29.64
CA SER A 337 -5.80 -32.51 28.22
C SER A 337 -5.15 -31.23 27.67
N ALA A 338 -4.61 -31.30 26.45
CA ALA A 338 -4.13 -30.12 25.71
C ALA A 338 -5.23 -29.06 25.54
N ALA A 339 -6.48 -29.51 25.44
CA ALA A 339 -7.68 -28.70 25.53
C ALA A 339 -7.71 -27.79 26.76
N ARG A 340 -7.55 -28.36 27.96
CA ARG A 340 -7.56 -27.63 29.23
C ARG A 340 -6.35 -26.73 29.40
N ALA A 341 -5.20 -27.08 28.82
CA ALA A 341 -4.02 -26.20 28.80
C ALA A 341 -4.25 -24.91 27.97
N ALA A 342 -4.88 -25.01 26.79
CA ALA A 342 -5.22 -23.82 25.99
C ALA A 342 -6.26 -22.91 26.66
N LEU A 343 -7.23 -23.50 27.39
CA LEU A 343 -8.17 -22.74 28.20
C LEU A 343 -7.54 -22.15 29.47
N GLN A 344 -6.51 -22.80 30.03
CA GLN A 344 -5.75 -22.31 31.19
C GLN A 344 -5.00 -21.00 30.85
N GLU A 345 -4.31 -20.95 29.71
CA GLU A 345 -3.69 -19.72 29.21
C GLU A 345 -4.75 -18.63 28.97
N SER A 346 -5.88 -19.01 28.36
CA SER A 346 -7.02 -18.09 28.17
C SER A 346 -7.50 -17.50 29.51
N ARG A 347 -7.57 -18.32 30.56
CA ARG A 347 -7.99 -17.91 31.91
C ARG A 347 -7.02 -16.91 32.52
N GLU A 348 -5.72 -17.14 32.39
CA GLU A 348 -4.68 -16.21 32.87
C GLU A 348 -4.73 -14.86 32.15
N ARG A 349 -4.94 -14.88 30.82
CA ARG A 349 -5.19 -13.66 30.04
C ARG A 349 -6.44 -12.92 30.55
N LEU A 350 -7.56 -13.61 30.80
CA LEU A 350 -8.78 -12.99 31.37
C LEU A 350 -8.58 -12.45 32.80
N GLN A 351 -7.81 -13.14 33.64
CA GLN A 351 -7.46 -12.68 34.99
C GLN A 351 -6.60 -11.40 34.95
N SER A 352 -5.65 -11.32 34.01
CA SER A 352 -4.91 -10.07 33.75
C SER A 352 -5.84 -8.95 33.30
N ARG A 353 -6.77 -9.20 32.34
CA ARG A 353 -7.82 -8.22 31.95
C ARG A 353 -8.73 -7.81 33.11
N ARG A 354 -8.90 -8.66 34.13
CA ARG A 354 -9.64 -8.30 35.34
C ARG A 354 -8.86 -7.36 36.24
N ALA A 355 -7.55 -7.60 36.42
CA ALA A 355 -6.66 -6.68 37.11
C ALA A 355 -6.58 -5.32 36.41
N GLU A 356 -6.54 -5.28 35.07
CA GLU A 356 -6.62 -4.04 34.27
C GLU A 356 -7.90 -3.23 34.55
N LEU A 357 -9.07 -3.87 34.60
CA LEU A 357 -10.34 -3.19 34.94
C LEU A 357 -10.36 -2.66 36.38
N ASP A 358 -9.75 -3.38 37.31
CA ASP A 358 -9.73 -2.99 38.72
C ASP A 358 -8.68 -1.89 38.98
N ALA A 359 -7.60 -1.84 38.19
CA ALA A 359 -6.67 -0.71 38.10
C ALA A 359 -7.32 0.52 37.42
N GLU A 360 -8.06 0.35 36.32
CA GLU A 360 -8.82 1.44 35.68
C GLU A 360 -9.84 2.04 36.66
N ALA A 361 -10.50 1.20 37.46
CA ALA A 361 -11.41 1.65 38.51
C ALA A 361 -10.75 2.57 39.55
N ALA A 362 -9.53 2.25 39.97
CA ALA A 362 -8.75 3.09 40.89
C ALA A 362 -8.30 4.42 40.26
N GLN A 363 -8.15 4.47 38.94
CA GLN A 363 -7.73 5.65 38.18
C GLN A 363 -8.88 6.61 37.78
N ARG A 364 -10.13 6.30 38.16
CA ARG A 364 -11.29 7.14 37.85
C ARG A 364 -11.32 8.44 38.64
N GLY A 365 -11.84 9.47 37.98
CA GLY A 365 -11.98 10.80 38.55
C GLY A 365 -13.09 10.90 39.59
N LYS A 366 -12.92 11.85 40.49
CA LYS A 366 -13.85 12.22 41.56
C LYS A 366 -14.37 13.65 41.37
N CYS A 367 -14.32 14.15 40.13
CA CYS A 367 -14.72 15.52 39.81
C CYS A 367 -16.21 15.73 40.06
N THR A 368 -16.58 16.93 40.51
CA THR A 368 -17.98 17.37 40.51
C THR A 368 -18.22 18.25 39.29
N ILE A 369 -19.17 17.85 38.45
CA ILE A 369 -19.68 18.66 37.34
C ILE A 369 -20.97 19.34 37.80
N ALA A 370 -21.11 20.65 37.52
CA ALA A 370 -22.34 21.40 37.74
C ALA A 370 -22.72 22.18 36.49
N ILE A 371 -23.95 21.98 36.00
CA ILE A 371 -24.53 22.68 34.84
C ILE A 371 -25.61 23.62 35.36
N GLY A 372 -25.56 24.90 34.99
CA GLY A 372 -26.55 25.89 35.44
C GLY A 372 -26.71 25.97 36.97
N GLY A 373 -25.62 25.72 37.71
CA GLY A 373 -25.61 25.69 39.18
C GLY A 373 -26.17 24.40 39.82
N LYS A 374 -26.58 23.38 39.05
CA LYS A 374 -27.03 22.08 39.58
C LYS A 374 -25.98 20.99 39.33
N ARG A 375 -25.65 20.22 40.38
CA ARG A 375 -24.70 19.09 40.30
C ARG A 375 -25.27 17.97 39.42
N VAL A 376 -24.47 17.52 38.46
CA VAL A 376 -24.75 16.33 37.64
C VAL A 376 -24.56 15.08 38.49
N SER A 377 -25.60 14.24 38.59
CA SER A 377 -25.58 12.99 39.36
C SER A 377 -26.74 12.08 38.92
N PRO A 378 -26.71 10.77 39.20
CA PRO A 378 -27.79 9.84 38.82
C PRO A 378 -29.16 10.19 39.44
N LYS A 379 -29.15 10.87 40.59
CA LYS A 379 -30.36 11.35 41.30
C LYS A 379 -30.93 12.64 40.74
N THR A 380 -30.13 13.43 40.01
CA THR A 380 -30.52 14.78 39.55
C THR A 380 -30.65 14.88 38.03
N HIS A 381 -29.91 14.07 37.27
CA HIS A 381 -29.84 14.12 35.82
C HIS A 381 -29.95 12.72 35.19
N ALA A 382 -30.44 12.68 33.95
CA ALA A 382 -30.44 11.51 33.09
C ALA A 382 -30.01 11.91 31.67
N ILE A 383 -29.37 11.00 30.95
CA ILE A 383 -29.05 11.15 29.52
C ILE A 383 -30.30 10.75 28.73
N VAL A 384 -30.90 11.71 28.02
CA VAL A 384 -32.22 11.54 27.40
C VAL A 384 -32.08 11.36 25.90
N LEU A 385 -32.53 10.21 25.40
CA LEU A 385 -32.62 9.89 23.98
C LEU A 385 -34.03 10.19 23.43
N PRO A 386 -34.18 10.55 22.14
CA PRO A 386 -35.50 10.70 21.53
C PRO A 386 -36.26 9.36 21.51
N ALA A 387 -37.59 9.42 21.37
CA ALA A 387 -38.47 8.24 21.45
C ALA A 387 -38.18 7.13 20.40
N ARG A 388 -37.44 7.44 19.32
CA ARG A 388 -36.93 6.49 18.32
C ARG A 388 -35.52 6.91 17.92
N PRO A 389 -34.49 6.56 18.71
CA PRO A 389 -33.12 6.99 18.42
C PRO A 389 -32.54 6.17 17.26
N SER A 390 -31.63 6.78 16.52
CA SER A 390 -30.69 6.12 15.62
C SER A 390 -29.59 5.38 16.40
N ASP A 391 -28.81 4.54 15.71
CA ASP A 391 -27.66 3.88 16.33
C ASP A 391 -26.53 4.85 16.70
N VAL A 392 -26.39 5.95 15.95
CA VAL A 392 -25.45 7.03 16.27
C VAL A 392 -25.87 7.78 17.54
N GLU A 393 -27.16 8.08 17.72
CA GLU A 393 -27.67 8.65 18.98
C GLU A 393 -27.50 7.66 20.15
N ARG A 394 -27.80 6.37 19.94
CA ARG A 394 -27.55 5.30 20.94
C ARG A 394 -26.07 5.22 21.32
N TYR A 395 -25.15 5.31 20.36
CA TYR A 395 -23.71 5.25 20.61
C TYR A 395 -23.21 6.53 21.32
N ALA A 396 -23.62 7.71 20.85
CA ALA A 396 -23.26 9.00 21.45
C ALA A 396 -23.72 9.13 22.91
N ALA A 397 -24.94 8.67 23.25
CA ALA A 397 -25.42 8.65 24.63
C ALA A 397 -24.59 7.72 25.54
N ARG A 398 -24.06 6.62 24.99
CA ARG A 398 -23.14 5.74 25.73
C ARG A 398 -21.76 6.38 25.88
N GLU A 399 -21.17 7.00 24.85
CA GLU A 399 -19.88 7.69 24.98
C GLU A 399 -19.94 8.82 26.03
N LEU A 400 -21.08 9.55 26.08
CA LEU A 400 -21.35 10.52 27.14
C LEU A 400 -21.43 9.86 28.52
N GLN A 401 -22.16 8.75 28.67
CA GLN A 401 -22.24 8.00 29.93
C GLN A 401 -20.87 7.50 30.39
N HIS A 402 -20.07 6.91 29.49
CA HIS A 402 -18.75 6.36 29.77
C HIS A 402 -17.77 7.45 30.25
N HIS A 403 -17.69 8.59 29.54
CA HIS A 403 -16.76 9.65 29.93
C HIS A 403 -17.22 10.42 31.19
N LEU A 404 -18.53 10.58 31.43
CA LEU A 404 -19.02 11.10 32.71
C LEU A 404 -18.71 10.14 33.87
N GLU A 405 -18.79 8.82 33.66
CA GLU A 405 -18.37 7.80 34.65
C GLU A 405 -16.84 7.80 34.86
N LEU A 406 -16.03 8.12 33.84
CA LEU A 406 -14.57 8.27 33.97
C LEU A 406 -14.18 9.52 34.78
N VAL A 407 -14.88 10.63 34.59
CA VAL A 407 -14.56 11.94 35.21
C VAL A 407 -15.13 12.08 36.63
N THR A 408 -16.32 11.54 36.88
CA THR A 408 -17.06 11.73 38.15
C THR A 408 -17.16 10.47 39.02
N GLY A 409 -16.85 9.30 38.48
CA GLY A 409 -17.09 8.00 39.12
C GLY A 409 -18.56 7.57 39.16
N ALA A 410 -19.49 8.34 38.59
CA ALA A 410 -20.93 8.09 38.66
C ALA A 410 -21.56 7.76 37.30
N VAL A 411 -22.30 6.65 37.23
CA VAL A 411 -23.08 6.26 36.04
C VAL A 411 -24.37 7.08 35.96
N ILE A 412 -24.39 8.12 35.11
CA ILE A 412 -25.63 8.84 34.80
C ILE A 412 -26.53 7.91 33.95
N PRO A 413 -27.81 7.66 34.33
CA PRO A 413 -28.67 6.73 33.61
C PRO A 413 -29.02 7.25 32.22
N ILE A 414 -29.10 6.35 31.23
CA ILE A 414 -29.67 6.64 29.91
C ILE A 414 -31.15 6.27 29.95
N THR A 415 -32.03 7.13 29.42
CA THR A 415 -33.49 6.93 29.46
C THR A 415 -34.14 7.44 28.17
N PRO A 416 -35.04 6.67 27.53
CA PRO A 416 -35.87 7.18 26.44
C PRO A 416 -36.77 8.33 26.91
N GLU A 417 -36.93 9.36 26.08
CA GLU A 417 -37.74 10.54 26.38
C GLU A 417 -39.16 10.24 26.94
N PRO A 418 -39.94 9.28 26.40
CA PRO A 418 -41.26 8.93 26.94
C PRO A 418 -41.24 8.26 28.33
N GLN A 419 -40.06 7.84 28.81
CA GLN A 419 -39.85 7.18 30.10
C GLN A 419 -39.12 8.08 31.11
N ARG A 420 -38.85 9.34 30.75
CA ARG A 420 -38.23 10.32 31.65
C ARG A 420 -39.17 10.63 32.83
N THR A 421 -38.63 10.55 34.04
CA THR A 421 -39.35 10.92 35.28
C THR A 421 -39.03 12.36 35.67
N THR A 422 -38.43 12.60 36.85
CA THR A 422 -38.18 13.94 37.42
C THR A 422 -36.78 14.48 37.14
N GLN A 423 -35.85 13.68 36.62
CA GLN A 423 -34.46 14.08 36.38
C GLN A 423 -34.33 15.16 35.29
N ILE A 424 -33.32 16.01 35.43
CA ILE A 424 -32.91 17.04 34.46
C ILE A 424 -32.28 16.35 33.24
N GLY A 425 -32.63 16.79 32.03
CA GLY A 425 -32.18 16.17 30.78
C GLY A 425 -30.78 16.60 30.35
N LEU A 426 -29.92 15.62 30.09
CA LEU A 426 -28.77 15.73 29.18
C LEU A 426 -29.22 15.12 27.84
N PHE A 427 -29.87 15.92 27.00
CA PHE A 427 -30.51 15.47 25.75
C PHE A 427 -29.46 15.18 24.67
N VAL A 428 -29.51 13.99 24.08
CA VAL A 428 -28.65 13.57 22.96
C VAL A 428 -29.55 13.25 21.75
N GLY A 429 -29.41 14.01 20.67
CA GLY A 429 -30.28 13.91 19.49
C GLY A 429 -31.40 14.94 19.44
N ASN A 430 -32.44 14.69 18.63
CA ASN A 430 -33.59 15.61 18.45
C ASN A 430 -34.78 15.23 19.37
N CYS A 431 -34.61 15.44 20.68
CA CYS A 431 -35.63 15.20 21.70
C CYS A 431 -36.75 16.26 21.66
N LYS A 432 -38.02 15.86 21.80
CA LYS A 432 -39.18 16.78 21.77
C LYS A 432 -39.30 17.65 23.03
N ALA A 433 -38.84 17.18 24.18
CA ALA A 433 -38.83 17.88 25.46
C ALA A 433 -37.66 18.89 25.58
N HIS A 434 -36.95 19.16 24.48
CA HIS A 434 -35.98 20.24 24.35
C HIS A 434 -36.70 21.59 24.11
N ALA A 435 -36.05 22.71 24.44
CA ALA A 435 -36.59 24.05 24.25
C ALA A 435 -36.77 24.46 22.78
N GLU A 436 -36.05 23.82 21.85
CA GLU A 436 -36.20 23.98 20.40
C GLU A 436 -36.22 22.59 19.75
N PRO A 437 -37.40 21.97 19.55
CA PRO A 437 -37.50 20.73 18.78
C PRO A 437 -37.40 21.00 17.27
N ASN A 438 -36.83 20.06 16.52
CA ASN A 438 -36.71 20.10 15.04
C ASN A 438 -35.75 21.16 14.47
N ILE A 439 -34.63 21.41 15.14
CA ILE A 439 -33.55 22.28 14.63
C ILE A 439 -33.05 21.75 13.27
N LYS A 440 -33.09 22.59 12.23
CA LYS A 440 -32.54 22.25 10.90
C LYS A 440 -31.02 22.41 10.92
N LEU A 441 -30.31 21.31 10.69
CA LEU A 441 -28.85 21.22 10.65
C LEU A 441 -28.33 20.70 9.30
N LYS A 442 -27.17 21.22 8.86
CA LYS A 442 -26.36 20.72 7.74
C LYS A 442 -25.77 19.33 8.09
N PRO A 443 -25.26 18.54 7.12
CA PRO A 443 -24.51 17.32 7.43
C PRO A 443 -23.37 17.60 8.41
N GLU A 444 -23.17 16.72 9.40
CA GLU A 444 -22.18 16.82 10.49
C GLU A 444 -22.24 18.06 11.39
N GLU A 445 -23.09 19.05 11.09
CA GLU A 445 -23.32 20.22 11.95
C GLU A 445 -23.89 19.80 13.31
N LEU A 446 -23.39 20.45 14.35
CA LEU A 446 -23.68 20.20 15.76
C LEU A 446 -24.16 21.46 16.48
N ARG A 447 -24.80 21.26 17.64
CA ARG A 447 -25.08 22.31 18.62
C ARG A 447 -24.96 21.75 20.04
N VAL A 448 -24.19 22.44 20.88
CA VAL A 448 -24.02 22.20 22.32
C VAL A 448 -24.59 23.40 23.06
N ARG A 449 -25.68 23.20 23.82
CA ARG A 449 -26.42 24.31 24.47
C ARG A 449 -26.86 23.96 25.88
N THR A 450 -26.73 24.89 26.82
CA THR A 450 -27.33 24.76 28.16
C THR A 450 -28.64 25.54 28.26
N VAL A 451 -29.63 24.94 28.91
CA VAL A 451 -30.97 25.50 29.13
C VAL A 451 -31.27 25.43 30.63
N GLY A 452 -30.84 26.46 31.36
CA GLY A 452 -30.72 26.39 32.81
C GLY A 452 -29.74 25.26 33.19
N PRO A 453 -30.15 24.27 34.02
CA PRO A 453 -29.32 23.13 34.34
C PRO A 453 -29.36 21.99 33.30
N ALA A 454 -30.26 22.05 32.30
CA ALA A 454 -30.31 21.04 31.25
C ALA A 454 -29.23 21.30 30.19
N LEU A 455 -28.84 20.24 29.47
CA LEU A 455 -27.88 20.26 28.37
C LEU A 455 -28.51 19.64 27.12
N ALA A 456 -28.28 20.22 25.96
CA ALA A 456 -28.68 19.68 24.67
C ALA A 456 -27.46 19.50 23.77
N LEU A 457 -27.35 18.30 23.19
CA LEU A 457 -26.29 17.85 22.30
C LEU A 457 -26.98 17.37 21.01
N ASN A 458 -27.19 18.31 20.09
CA ASN A 458 -27.90 18.07 18.83
C ASN A 458 -26.90 17.95 17.68
N GLY A 459 -27.21 17.15 16.66
CA GLY A 459 -26.41 17.09 15.44
C GLY A 459 -27.03 16.21 14.36
N LYS A 460 -26.54 16.29 13.13
CA LYS A 460 -27.03 15.48 11.99
C LYS A 460 -26.03 14.40 11.59
N GLY A 461 -26.46 13.14 11.56
CA GLY A 461 -25.58 12.00 11.33
C GLY A 461 -24.49 11.95 12.41
N ARG A 462 -23.22 11.83 12.01
CA ARG A 462 -22.05 11.91 12.91
C ARG A 462 -22.02 13.16 13.79
N GLY A 463 -22.66 14.27 13.37
CA GLY A 463 -22.70 15.52 14.15
C GLY A 463 -23.24 15.38 15.58
N VAL A 464 -24.12 14.41 15.87
CA VAL A 464 -24.61 14.20 17.25
C VAL A 464 -23.54 13.57 18.16
N LEU A 465 -22.69 12.72 17.58
CA LEU A 465 -21.54 12.15 18.26
C LEU A 465 -20.44 13.21 18.44
N TYR A 466 -20.22 14.04 17.44
CA TYR A 466 -19.31 15.19 17.54
C TYR A 466 -19.79 16.24 18.56
N ALA A 467 -21.10 16.43 18.75
CA ALA A 467 -21.66 17.27 19.82
C ALA A 467 -21.27 16.74 21.22
N VAL A 468 -21.35 15.42 21.42
CA VAL A 468 -20.87 14.75 22.65
C VAL A 468 -19.36 14.95 22.81
N TYR A 469 -18.56 14.76 21.76
CA TYR A 469 -17.11 14.92 21.86
C TYR A 469 -16.67 16.36 22.13
N SER A 470 -17.26 17.37 21.48
CA SER A 470 -16.94 18.77 21.80
C SER A 470 -17.41 19.18 23.21
N PHE A 471 -18.52 18.66 23.70
CA PHE A 471 -18.86 18.87 25.11
C PHE A 471 -17.83 18.24 26.06
N LEU A 472 -17.43 16.99 25.81
CA LEU A 472 -16.44 16.28 26.63
C LEU A 472 -15.03 16.90 26.53
N GLU A 473 -14.63 17.38 25.36
CA GLU A 473 -13.31 17.93 25.10
C GLU A 473 -13.18 19.39 25.55
N ASP A 474 -14.15 20.22 25.17
CA ASP A 474 -14.05 21.67 25.30
C ASP A 474 -14.65 22.19 26.62
N GLN A 475 -15.54 21.42 27.27
CA GLN A 475 -16.22 21.83 28.53
C GLN A 475 -15.88 20.91 29.72
N ILE A 476 -15.51 19.64 29.47
CA ILE A 476 -15.11 18.70 30.53
C ILE A 476 -13.59 18.46 30.55
N GLY A 477 -12.85 18.71 29.45
CA GLY A 477 -11.40 18.55 29.40
C GLY A 477 -10.91 17.11 29.16
N CYS A 478 -11.72 16.24 28.56
CA CYS A 478 -11.23 14.97 28.01
C CYS A 478 -10.30 15.22 26.81
N ARG A 479 -9.32 14.35 26.59
CA ARG A 479 -8.43 14.34 25.41
C ARG A 479 -8.13 12.92 24.98
N TRP A 480 -7.94 12.75 23.67
CA TRP A 480 -7.51 11.50 23.04
C TRP A 480 -6.38 11.86 22.07
N PHE A 481 -5.17 11.37 22.35
CA PHE A 481 -3.95 11.68 21.60
C PHE A 481 -3.58 10.54 20.66
N THR A 482 -3.72 9.31 21.17
CA THR A 482 -3.58 8.05 20.45
C THR A 482 -4.64 7.07 20.98
N PRO A 483 -4.81 5.87 20.39
CA PRO A 483 -5.71 4.85 20.93
C PRO A 483 -5.39 4.43 22.39
N ASP A 484 -4.12 4.48 22.79
CA ASP A 484 -3.61 4.12 24.11
C ASP A 484 -3.37 5.34 25.04
N CYS A 485 -3.08 6.53 24.49
CA CYS A 485 -2.85 7.76 25.26
C CYS A 485 -4.05 8.70 25.22
N ARG A 486 -4.68 8.87 26.39
CA ARG A 486 -5.88 9.70 26.60
C ARG A 486 -5.91 10.23 28.03
N THR A 487 -6.48 11.41 28.24
CA THR A 487 -6.55 12.05 29.56
C THR A 487 -7.95 12.60 29.86
N TRP A 488 -8.23 12.79 31.15
CA TRP A 488 -9.46 13.38 31.68
C TRP A 488 -9.18 13.93 33.10
N PRO A 489 -9.90 14.96 33.57
CA PRO A 489 -9.71 15.46 34.93
C PRO A 489 -10.05 14.40 35.98
N ARG A 490 -9.14 14.20 36.96
CA ARG A 490 -9.33 13.25 38.05
C ARG A 490 -9.86 13.88 39.34
N GLN A 491 -9.69 15.19 39.54
CA GLN A 491 -10.19 15.94 40.70
C GLN A 491 -10.61 17.36 40.26
N GLY A 492 -11.48 18.01 41.05
CA GLY A 492 -11.90 19.41 40.83
C GLY A 492 -13.42 19.62 40.74
N ASN A 493 -13.80 20.87 40.44
CA ASN A 493 -15.19 21.33 40.33
C ASN A 493 -15.41 22.03 38.98
N ILE A 494 -15.96 21.30 38.02
CA ILE A 494 -16.20 21.76 36.64
C ILE A 494 -17.56 22.46 36.60
N ARG A 495 -17.56 23.77 36.35
CA ARG A 495 -18.76 24.62 36.35
C ARG A 495 -19.09 25.07 34.93
N ILE A 496 -20.22 24.59 34.41
CA ILE A 496 -20.69 24.89 33.05
C ILE A 496 -21.83 25.90 33.14
N GLY A 497 -21.57 27.10 32.61
CA GLY A 497 -22.49 28.23 32.64
C GLY A 497 -23.51 28.22 31.50
N LYS A 498 -23.86 29.42 31.02
CA LYS A 498 -24.62 29.59 29.77
C LYS A 498 -23.71 29.27 28.58
N LEU A 499 -24.12 28.32 27.76
CA LEU A 499 -23.41 27.85 26.57
C LEU A 499 -24.43 27.73 25.43
N ASP A 500 -24.06 28.19 24.23
CA ASP A 500 -24.81 27.99 22.99
C ASP A 500 -23.82 27.98 21.81
N HIS A 501 -23.07 26.89 21.69
CA HIS A 501 -22.07 26.70 20.64
C HIS A 501 -22.70 25.90 19.49
N ARG A 502 -22.68 26.46 18.28
CA ARG A 502 -23.15 25.82 17.04
C ARG A 502 -21.99 25.79 16.05
N TYR A 503 -21.70 24.62 15.48
CA TYR A 503 -20.55 24.44 14.61
C TYR A 503 -20.86 23.49 13.44
N ALA A 504 -20.37 23.83 12.25
CA ALA A 504 -20.39 22.96 11.08
C ALA A 504 -18.95 22.86 10.55
N PRO A 505 -18.38 21.65 10.38
CA PRO A 505 -17.03 21.52 9.84
C PRO A 505 -16.97 22.08 8.41
N PRO A 506 -15.87 22.76 8.03
CA PRO A 506 -15.69 23.31 6.69
C PRO A 506 -15.46 22.22 5.63
N LEU A 507 -15.02 21.04 6.07
CA LEU A 507 -14.67 19.89 5.24
C LEU A 507 -15.71 18.77 5.37
N GLU A 508 -16.21 18.27 4.24
CA GLU A 508 -17.04 17.05 4.15
C GLU A 508 -16.20 15.77 4.28
N TYR A 509 -14.94 15.79 3.82
CA TYR A 509 -13.98 14.69 3.91
C TYR A 509 -12.73 15.12 4.69
N ARG A 510 -12.36 14.34 5.71
CA ARG A 510 -11.21 14.55 6.60
C ARG A 510 -10.52 13.19 6.79
N GLY A 511 -9.49 12.93 6.00
CA GLY A 511 -8.81 11.64 5.99
C GLY A 511 -7.31 11.74 6.21
N GLY A 512 -6.77 10.71 6.85
CA GLY A 512 -5.34 10.37 6.85
C GLY A 512 -5.22 8.85 6.96
N ASP A 513 -4.02 8.30 6.76
CA ASP A 513 -3.84 6.86 6.57
C ASP A 513 -2.85 6.18 7.53
N TYR A 514 -2.10 6.93 8.35
CA TYR A 514 -1.28 6.40 9.44
C TYR A 514 -1.99 5.25 10.18
N PRO A 515 -1.38 4.05 10.33
CA PRO A 515 -2.03 2.89 10.94
C PRO A 515 -2.68 3.15 12.30
N ILE A 516 -2.09 4.03 13.12
CA ILE A 516 -2.61 4.41 14.44
C ILE A 516 -3.97 5.15 14.39
N ALA A 517 -4.29 5.78 13.26
CA ALA A 517 -5.53 6.52 13.04
C ALA A 517 -6.69 5.64 12.52
N ARG A 518 -6.43 4.40 12.11
CA ARG A 518 -7.43 3.52 11.49
C ARG A 518 -8.52 2.99 12.44
N PRO A 519 -8.29 2.73 13.74
CA PRO A 519 -9.33 2.23 14.65
C PRO A 519 -10.52 3.19 14.80
N GLY A 520 -11.73 2.74 14.45
CA GLY A 520 -12.93 3.59 14.38
C GLY A 520 -13.28 4.35 15.66
N ASP A 521 -13.12 3.72 16.83
CA ASP A 521 -13.37 4.38 18.13
C ASP A 521 -12.38 5.51 18.44
N PHE A 522 -11.18 5.51 17.84
CA PHE A 522 -10.23 6.63 17.96
C PHE A 522 -10.52 7.68 16.88
N ALA A 523 -10.64 7.27 15.61
CA ALA A 523 -10.95 8.15 14.48
C ALA A 523 -12.21 9.00 14.71
N ALA A 524 -13.28 8.40 15.26
CA ALA A 524 -14.52 9.12 15.58
C ALA A 524 -14.32 10.18 16.68
N ARG A 525 -13.50 9.90 17.71
CA ARG A 525 -13.20 10.83 18.82
C ARG A 525 -12.38 12.03 18.35
N VAL A 526 -11.38 11.80 17.50
CA VAL A 526 -10.62 12.87 16.84
C VAL A 526 -11.32 13.42 15.57
N ARG A 527 -12.55 12.98 15.30
CA ARG A 527 -13.49 13.50 14.28
C ARG A 527 -13.02 13.40 12.81
N LEU A 528 -12.05 12.52 12.55
CA LEU A 528 -11.74 12.05 11.20
C LEU A 528 -12.94 11.28 10.62
N ASN A 529 -13.09 11.29 9.30
CA ASN A 529 -14.18 10.59 8.62
C ASN A 529 -13.81 9.98 7.26
N GLY A 530 -12.56 10.09 6.79
CA GLY A 530 -12.10 9.57 5.50
C GLY A 530 -12.15 8.04 5.33
N ALA A 531 -11.91 7.56 4.10
CA ALA A 531 -12.17 6.18 3.71
C ALA A 531 -11.33 5.14 4.49
N ASN A 532 -10.10 5.48 4.86
CA ASN A 532 -9.13 4.56 5.48
C ASN A 532 -9.39 4.28 6.99
N HIS A 533 -10.37 4.95 7.60
CA HIS A 533 -10.75 4.73 8.99
C HIS A 533 -11.88 3.69 9.10
N ALA A 534 -11.71 2.70 9.98
CA ALA A 534 -12.62 1.58 10.21
C ALA A 534 -13.84 1.99 11.09
N ILE A 535 -14.56 3.04 10.67
CA ILE A 535 -15.67 3.64 11.43
C ILE A 535 -16.97 2.85 11.18
N ALA A 536 -17.53 2.29 12.24
CA ALA A 536 -18.72 1.44 12.20
C ALA A 536 -20.03 2.26 11.97
N PRO A 537 -21.12 1.65 11.46
CA PRO A 537 -22.39 2.35 11.22
C PRO A 537 -22.97 3.06 12.46
N GLU A 538 -22.79 2.49 13.65
CA GLU A 538 -23.21 3.08 14.94
C GLU A 538 -22.30 4.22 15.40
N GLN A 539 -21.04 4.30 14.94
CA GLN A 539 -20.20 5.50 15.05
C GLN A 539 -20.57 6.54 13.96
N GLY A 540 -21.44 6.17 13.02
CA GLY A 540 -21.91 6.99 11.90
C GLY A 540 -21.18 6.75 10.58
N GLY A 541 -20.41 5.65 10.45
CA GLY A 541 -19.67 5.27 9.24
C GLY A 541 -18.53 6.21 8.88
N ASN A 542 -17.84 5.95 7.76
CA ASN A 542 -16.90 6.87 7.12
C ASN A 542 -17.55 7.61 5.93
N VAL A 543 -16.77 8.38 5.17
CA VAL A 543 -17.08 8.82 3.80
C VAL A 543 -16.41 7.81 2.88
N GLY A 544 -17.15 6.77 2.52
CA GLY A 544 -16.63 5.71 1.66
C GLY A 544 -16.30 6.22 0.27
N VAL A 545 -15.08 5.90 -0.19
CA VAL A 545 -14.59 6.05 -1.56
C VAL A 545 -14.24 4.64 -2.06
N HIS A 546 -14.74 4.25 -3.24
CA HIS A 546 -14.34 2.99 -3.88
C HIS A 546 -13.12 3.22 -4.78
N SER A 547 -12.02 2.51 -4.47
CA SER A 547 -10.70 2.63 -5.12
C SER A 547 -10.21 4.09 -5.14
N LEU A 548 -9.44 4.48 -4.13
CA LEU A 548 -9.13 5.88 -3.81
C LEU A 548 -8.54 6.70 -4.98
N ALA A 549 -7.76 6.05 -5.85
CA ALA A 549 -7.19 6.60 -7.08
C ALA A 549 -6.87 5.47 -8.09
N HIS A 550 -6.32 5.84 -9.25
CA HIS A 550 -5.69 4.97 -10.24
C HIS A 550 -6.58 3.83 -10.75
N THR A 551 -7.80 4.20 -11.15
CA THR A 551 -8.85 3.22 -11.47
C THR A 551 -8.96 2.84 -12.94
N PHE A 552 -8.24 3.51 -13.85
CA PHE A 552 -8.30 3.22 -15.29
C PHE A 552 -7.95 1.77 -15.64
N ALA A 553 -6.87 1.21 -15.09
CA ALA A 553 -6.53 -0.21 -15.30
C ALA A 553 -7.58 -1.18 -14.73
N ALA A 554 -8.28 -0.80 -13.65
CA ALA A 554 -9.33 -1.63 -13.06
C ALA A 554 -10.67 -1.54 -13.81
N LEU A 555 -10.93 -0.43 -14.51
CA LEU A 555 -12.14 -0.21 -15.31
C LEU A 555 -12.00 -0.77 -16.73
N CYS A 556 -10.83 -0.62 -17.36
CA CYS A 556 -10.55 -1.09 -18.71
C CYS A 556 -9.19 -1.83 -18.74
N PRO A 557 -9.13 -3.10 -18.28
CA PRO A 557 -7.86 -3.80 -18.11
C PRO A 557 -7.10 -4.03 -19.43
N PRO A 558 -5.82 -3.64 -19.52
CA PRO A 558 -5.00 -3.81 -20.73
C PRO A 558 -4.82 -5.28 -21.09
N GLU A 559 -4.72 -6.18 -20.10
CA GLU A 559 -4.61 -7.64 -20.29
C GLU A 559 -5.86 -8.23 -20.97
N ARG A 560 -7.02 -7.56 -20.83
CA ARG A 560 -8.29 -7.98 -21.42
C ARG A 560 -8.54 -7.37 -22.79
N TYR A 561 -8.12 -6.12 -23.01
CA TYR A 561 -8.57 -5.34 -24.17
C TYR A 561 -7.45 -4.96 -25.15
N PHE A 562 -6.18 -4.89 -24.76
CA PHE A 562 -5.15 -4.30 -25.63
C PHE A 562 -4.91 -5.10 -26.93
N ALA A 563 -5.02 -6.43 -26.89
CA ALA A 563 -4.75 -7.28 -28.06
C ALA A 563 -5.80 -7.13 -29.18
N GLU A 564 -7.08 -6.95 -28.82
CA GLU A 564 -8.18 -6.74 -29.77
C GLU A 564 -8.43 -5.25 -30.06
N HIS A 565 -8.17 -4.39 -29.07
CA HIS A 565 -8.53 -2.97 -29.06
C HIS A 565 -7.39 -2.07 -28.54
N PRO A 566 -6.21 -2.01 -29.21
CA PRO A 566 -5.12 -1.13 -28.81
C PRO A 566 -5.51 0.37 -28.86
N GLU A 567 -6.55 0.74 -29.61
CA GLU A 567 -7.10 2.10 -29.67
C GLU A 567 -7.84 2.56 -28.41
N TYR A 568 -8.07 1.67 -27.43
CA TYR A 568 -8.59 2.02 -26.10
C TYR A 568 -7.52 2.65 -25.20
N PHE A 569 -6.23 2.46 -25.51
CA PHE A 569 -5.09 2.85 -24.66
C PHE A 569 -4.32 4.05 -25.25
N SER A 570 -3.44 4.68 -24.48
CA SER A 570 -2.77 5.92 -24.91
C SER A 570 -1.91 5.69 -26.15
N LEU A 571 -2.04 6.59 -27.13
CA LEU A 571 -1.06 6.77 -28.20
C LEU A 571 0.06 7.66 -27.64
N VAL A 572 1.31 7.24 -27.77
CA VAL A 572 2.48 7.95 -27.27
C VAL A 572 3.60 7.79 -28.29
N LYS A 573 4.14 8.90 -28.81
CA LYS A 573 5.16 8.93 -29.87
C LYS A 573 4.81 8.04 -31.07
N GLY A 574 3.51 7.99 -31.42
CA GLY A 574 2.96 7.19 -32.51
C GLY A 574 2.68 5.71 -32.18
N GLN A 575 2.95 5.23 -30.96
CA GLN A 575 2.74 3.83 -30.55
C GLN A 575 1.67 3.71 -29.46
N ARG A 576 0.79 2.70 -29.55
CA ARG A 576 -0.19 2.40 -28.50
C ARG A 576 0.48 1.65 -27.34
N GLN A 577 0.24 2.10 -26.11
CA GLN A 577 0.91 1.59 -24.92
C GLN A 577 0.16 0.40 -24.31
N SER A 578 0.86 -0.71 -24.11
CA SER A 578 0.36 -1.92 -23.44
C SER A 578 0.76 -1.94 -21.95
N GLY A 579 0.19 -2.88 -21.18
CA GLY A 579 0.40 -2.93 -19.73
C GLY A 579 -0.19 -1.70 -19.03
N TYR A 580 0.41 -1.28 -17.91
CA TYR A 580 -0.11 -0.24 -17.01
C TYR A 580 -0.01 1.19 -17.59
N ALA A 581 -0.79 1.44 -18.63
CA ALA A 581 -0.82 2.66 -19.43
C ALA A 581 -2.08 3.51 -19.19
N GLN A 582 -2.12 4.71 -19.77
CA GLN A 582 -3.30 5.58 -19.74
C GLN A 582 -4.34 5.20 -20.80
N LEU A 583 -5.57 5.69 -20.65
CA LEU A 583 -6.67 5.40 -21.58
C LEU A 583 -6.87 6.49 -22.65
N CYS A 584 -7.50 6.10 -23.75
CA CYS A 584 -7.90 6.96 -24.86
C CYS A 584 -9.25 7.64 -24.54
N LEU A 585 -9.22 8.74 -23.79
CA LEU A 585 -10.43 9.35 -23.19
C LEU A 585 -11.43 10.00 -24.18
N THR A 586 -11.13 10.02 -25.47
CA THR A 586 -12.09 10.40 -26.53
C THR A 586 -12.69 9.18 -27.26
N ASN A 587 -12.37 7.95 -26.84
CA ASN A 587 -12.94 6.74 -27.44
C ASN A 587 -14.31 6.41 -26.80
N PRO A 588 -15.39 6.27 -27.60
CA PRO A 588 -16.73 6.05 -27.07
C PRO A 588 -16.92 4.68 -26.38
N ASP A 589 -16.19 3.65 -26.81
CA ASP A 589 -16.28 2.32 -26.19
C ASP A 589 -15.53 2.25 -24.86
N VAL A 590 -14.42 2.97 -24.71
CA VAL A 590 -13.77 3.16 -23.40
C VAL A 590 -14.72 3.84 -22.41
N LEU A 591 -15.42 4.89 -22.85
CA LEU A 591 -16.43 5.56 -22.02
C LEU A 591 -17.56 4.61 -21.62
N ARG A 592 -18.05 3.79 -22.56
CA ARG A 592 -19.08 2.77 -22.30
C ARG A 592 -18.60 1.72 -21.29
N ILE A 593 -17.39 1.17 -21.48
CA ILE A 593 -16.77 0.19 -20.58
C ILE A 593 -16.60 0.76 -19.17
N CYS A 594 -16.10 1.99 -19.02
CA CYS A 594 -15.95 2.62 -17.70
C CYS A 594 -17.31 2.89 -17.03
N ILE A 595 -18.35 3.27 -17.77
CA ILE A 595 -19.72 3.42 -17.23
C ILE A 595 -20.28 2.08 -16.74
N GLU A 596 -20.09 1.00 -17.50
CA GLU A 596 -20.48 -0.36 -17.11
C GLU A 596 -19.71 -0.84 -15.86
N GLY A 597 -18.41 -0.55 -15.78
CA GLY A 597 -17.55 -0.83 -14.63
C GLY A 597 -17.97 -0.10 -13.35
N VAL A 598 -18.25 1.21 -13.44
CA VAL A 598 -18.74 2.00 -12.28
C VAL A 598 -20.12 1.51 -11.84
N ARG A 599 -21.05 1.18 -12.75
CA ARG A 599 -22.34 0.56 -12.40
C ARG A 599 -22.17 -0.77 -11.66
N LYS A 600 -21.23 -1.61 -12.10
CA LYS A 600 -20.87 -2.86 -11.42
C LYS A 600 -20.38 -2.58 -9.99
N TRP A 601 -19.44 -1.65 -9.81
CA TRP A 601 -18.92 -1.29 -8.48
C TRP A 601 -19.99 -0.71 -7.54
N ILE A 602 -20.94 0.10 -8.04
CA ILE A 602 -22.07 0.60 -7.23
C ILE A 602 -22.96 -0.55 -6.77
N LYS A 603 -23.26 -1.51 -7.65
CA LYS A 603 -24.05 -2.71 -7.33
C LYS A 603 -23.35 -3.60 -6.30
N GLU A 604 -22.03 -3.72 -6.38
CA GLU A 604 -21.20 -4.49 -5.43
C GLU A 604 -21.00 -3.76 -4.09
N ASN A 605 -21.01 -2.42 -4.10
CA ASN A 605 -20.74 -1.58 -2.92
C ASN A 605 -21.86 -0.55 -2.62
N PRO A 606 -23.14 -0.97 -2.40
CA PRO A 606 -24.29 -0.07 -2.30
C PRO A 606 -24.34 0.86 -1.06
N ARG A 607 -23.27 0.90 -0.26
CA ARG A 607 -23.07 1.85 0.86
C ARG A 607 -22.07 2.96 0.55
N ILE A 608 -21.32 2.83 -0.54
CA ILE A 608 -20.34 3.84 -1.00
C ILE A 608 -21.07 4.89 -1.85
N THR A 609 -20.62 6.14 -1.77
CA THR A 609 -21.22 7.28 -2.50
C THR A 609 -20.21 8.08 -3.33
N VAL A 610 -18.93 7.69 -3.32
CA VAL A 610 -17.87 8.25 -4.17
C VAL A 610 -17.11 7.11 -4.84
N PHE A 611 -16.93 7.19 -6.15
CA PHE A 611 -16.19 6.19 -6.94
C PHE A 611 -15.17 6.93 -7.81
N SER A 612 -13.90 6.54 -7.76
CA SER A 612 -12.86 7.20 -8.55
C SER A 612 -12.89 6.72 -10.00
N VAL A 613 -12.76 7.64 -10.95
CA VAL A 613 -12.55 7.41 -12.39
C VAL A 613 -11.36 8.27 -12.80
N SER A 614 -10.16 7.77 -12.49
CA SER A 614 -8.92 8.54 -12.47
C SER A 614 -7.76 7.85 -13.21
N GLN A 615 -6.84 8.68 -13.71
CA GLN A 615 -5.62 8.25 -14.38
C GLN A 615 -4.82 7.25 -13.55
N ASN A 616 -4.23 6.25 -14.21
CA ASN A 616 -3.26 5.35 -13.60
C ASN A 616 -2.03 6.15 -13.11
N ASP A 617 -1.23 5.58 -12.21
CA ASP A 617 0.01 6.24 -11.75
C ASP A 617 1.17 6.04 -12.75
N THR A 618 0.99 6.60 -13.95
CA THR A 618 2.00 6.64 -15.01
C THR A 618 1.90 7.92 -15.83
N PHE A 619 3.04 8.39 -16.30
CA PHE A 619 3.11 9.44 -17.32
C PHE A 619 2.59 8.93 -18.69
N ASN A 620 2.65 9.79 -19.71
CA ASN A 620 2.27 9.49 -21.09
C ASN A 620 0.74 9.35 -21.32
N TYR A 621 0.07 10.51 -21.27
CA TYR A 621 -1.30 10.68 -21.72
C TYR A 621 -1.46 10.35 -23.22
N CYS A 622 -2.72 10.22 -23.68
CA CYS A 622 -3.00 9.87 -25.07
C CYS A 622 -2.83 11.08 -26.02
N GLU A 623 -1.80 11.02 -26.87
CA GLU A 623 -1.45 12.01 -27.91
C GLU A 623 -2.26 11.84 -29.21
N CYS A 624 -3.31 11.00 -29.24
CA CYS A 624 -4.08 10.78 -30.46
C CYS A 624 -4.84 12.06 -30.87
N PRO A 625 -5.10 12.31 -32.17
CA PRO A 625 -5.60 13.60 -32.66
C PRO A 625 -6.85 14.13 -31.94
N ASN A 626 -7.77 13.24 -31.56
CA ASN A 626 -8.99 13.60 -30.84
C ASN A 626 -8.70 14.08 -29.40
N CYS A 627 -7.79 13.41 -28.68
CA CYS A 627 -7.37 13.82 -27.33
C CYS A 627 -6.58 15.14 -27.39
N SER A 628 -5.64 15.25 -28.33
CA SER A 628 -4.80 16.43 -28.51
C SER A 628 -5.62 17.67 -28.86
N ALA A 629 -6.57 17.57 -29.80
CA ALA A 629 -7.46 18.67 -30.16
C ALA A 629 -8.28 19.18 -28.95
N VAL A 630 -8.75 18.28 -28.07
CA VAL A 630 -9.46 18.68 -26.84
C VAL A 630 -8.51 19.32 -25.82
N ALA A 631 -7.28 18.82 -25.68
CA ALA A 631 -6.29 19.41 -24.77
C ALA A 631 -5.81 20.79 -25.23
N GLU A 632 -5.68 21.01 -26.55
CA GLU A 632 -5.39 22.30 -27.18
C GLU A 632 -6.55 23.30 -27.00
N GLU A 633 -7.80 22.88 -27.28
CA GLU A 633 -9.01 23.69 -27.09
C GLU A 633 -9.14 24.18 -25.63
N GLU A 634 -8.87 23.30 -24.68
CA GLU A 634 -8.96 23.55 -23.24
C GLU A 634 -7.71 24.20 -22.63
N GLY A 635 -6.58 24.20 -23.35
CA GLY A 635 -5.27 24.65 -22.86
C GLY A 635 -4.67 23.79 -21.73
N SER A 636 -5.15 22.55 -21.56
CA SER A 636 -4.72 21.60 -20.52
C SER A 636 -5.15 20.15 -20.83
N GLN A 637 -4.32 19.17 -20.46
CA GLN A 637 -4.66 17.74 -20.49
C GLN A 637 -5.75 17.34 -19.45
N ALA A 638 -6.11 18.24 -18.52
CA ALA A 638 -7.33 18.10 -17.73
C ALA A 638 -8.61 18.21 -18.58
N GLY A 639 -8.54 18.76 -19.79
CA GLY A 639 -9.66 18.87 -20.74
C GLY A 639 -10.27 17.52 -21.12
N PRO A 640 -9.50 16.60 -21.74
CA PRO A 640 -9.96 15.24 -22.05
C PRO A 640 -10.47 14.50 -20.81
N MET A 641 -9.75 14.58 -19.69
CA MET A 641 -10.13 13.96 -18.41
C MET A 641 -11.51 14.44 -17.94
N LEU A 642 -11.71 15.76 -17.85
CA LEU A 642 -12.93 16.32 -17.30
C LEU A 642 -14.14 16.13 -18.23
N ARG A 643 -13.95 16.12 -19.56
CA ARG A 643 -15.02 15.79 -20.51
C ARG A 643 -15.47 14.33 -20.35
N PHE A 644 -14.53 13.39 -20.22
CA PHE A 644 -14.81 11.97 -19.96
C PHE A 644 -15.51 11.76 -18.62
N VAL A 645 -14.96 12.27 -17.52
CA VAL A 645 -15.50 12.12 -16.17
C VAL A 645 -16.88 12.78 -16.02
N ASN A 646 -17.11 13.93 -16.65
CA ASN A 646 -18.45 14.54 -16.71
C ASN A 646 -19.46 13.63 -17.43
N ALA A 647 -19.06 12.94 -18.51
CA ALA A 647 -19.95 12.02 -19.24
C ALA A 647 -20.28 10.75 -18.43
N VAL A 648 -19.33 10.21 -17.66
CA VAL A 648 -19.61 9.15 -16.68
C VAL A 648 -20.56 9.65 -15.59
N ALA A 649 -20.31 10.83 -15.03
CA ALA A 649 -21.14 11.41 -13.97
C ALA A 649 -22.58 11.71 -14.42
N ASP A 650 -22.77 12.22 -15.65
CA ASP A 650 -24.08 12.41 -16.29
C ASP A 650 -24.78 11.07 -16.60
N ALA A 651 -24.03 10.00 -16.85
CA ALA A 651 -24.58 8.68 -17.10
C ALA A 651 -25.03 7.96 -15.81
N ILE A 652 -24.28 8.11 -14.72
CA ILE A 652 -24.53 7.50 -13.39
C ILE A 652 -25.60 8.27 -12.59
N ALA A 653 -25.72 9.59 -12.78
CA ALA A 653 -26.75 10.39 -12.10
C ALA A 653 -28.20 10.00 -12.45
N LYS A 654 -28.42 9.24 -13.54
CA LYS A 654 -29.73 8.82 -14.04
C LYS A 654 -30.38 7.73 -13.18
N ASP A 655 -29.57 6.80 -12.67
CA ASP A 655 -29.97 5.66 -11.85
C ASP A 655 -29.41 5.71 -10.42
N HIS A 656 -28.34 6.48 -10.18
CA HIS A 656 -27.70 6.66 -8.88
C HIS A 656 -27.44 8.15 -8.54
N PRO A 657 -28.50 8.98 -8.37
CA PRO A 657 -28.38 10.43 -8.16
C PRO A 657 -27.72 10.84 -6.82
N ASN A 658 -27.45 9.88 -5.93
CA ASN A 658 -26.71 10.06 -4.68
C ASN A 658 -25.21 9.73 -4.79
N VAL A 659 -24.73 9.33 -5.98
CA VAL A 659 -23.33 8.96 -6.23
C VAL A 659 -22.59 10.11 -6.90
N ALA A 660 -21.37 10.35 -6.43
CA ALA A 660 -20.41 11.24 -7.04
C ALA A 660 -19.27 10.44 -7.70
N ILE A 661 -18.74 10.99 -8.79
CA ILE A 661 -17.52 10.50 -9.45
C ILE A 661 -16.37 11.40 -9.01
N GLU A 662 -15.28 10.80 -8.54
CA GLU A 662 -14.04 11.49 -8.22
C GLU A 662 -13.04 11.33 -9.37
N THR A 663 -12.20 12.33 -9.61
CA THR A 663 -11.00 12.21 -10.46
C THR A 663 -9.87 13.08 -9.95
N LEU A 664 -8.65 12.57 -10.10
CA LEU A 664 -7.43 13.32 -9.87
C LEU A 664 -7.27 14.50 -10.83
N ALA A 665 -6.69 15.58 -10.31
CA ALA A 665 -5.94 16.59 -11.04
C ALA A 665 -4.48 16.48 -10.56
N TYR A 666 -3.70 15.66 -11.26
CA TYR A 666 -2.43 15.10 -10.81
C TYR A 666 -1.41 15.07 -11.96
N GLN A 667 -0.15 15.42 -11.68
CA GLN A 667 0.91 15.53 -12.68
C GLN A 667 0.42 16.34 -13.92
N TYR A 668 0.28 15.69 -15.07
CA TYR A 668 -0.15 16.32 -16.33
C TYR A 668 -1.60 16.84 -16.34
N THR A 669 -2.49 16.40 -15.44
CA THR A 669 -3.87 16.94 -15.31
C THR A 669 -4.02 17.98 -14.20
N ARG A 670 -2.94 18.36 -13.51
CA ARG A 670 -2.98 19.30 -12.37
C ARG A 670 -3.56 20.67 -12.75
N LYS A 671 -3.24 21.15 -13.96
CA LYS A 671 -3.70 22.45 -14.50
C LYS A 671 -5.19 22.44 -14.89
N PRO A 672 -6.04 23.34 -14.39
CA PRO A 672 -7.46 23.38 -14.73
C PRO A 672 -7.73 23.72 -16.22
N PRO A 673 -8.79 23.14 -16.82
CA PRO A 673 -9.19 23.43 -18.21
C PRO A 673 -9.94 24.76 -18.33
N ARG A 674 -9.89 25.37 -19.52
CA ARG A 674 -10.39 26.73 -19.80
C ARG A 674 -11.91 26.84 -19.99
N ILE A 675 -12.55 25.83 -20.57
CA ILE A 675 -13.96 25.82 -21.00
C ILE A 675 -14.77 24.85 -20.17
N THR A 676 -14.37 23.57 -20.11
CA THR A 676 -15.14 22.53 -19.43
C THR A 676 -15.14 22.74 -17.91
N LYS A 677 -16.31 22.58 -17.28
CA LYS A 677 -16.50 22.69 -15.82
C LYS A 677 -17.03 21.37 -15.25
N PRO A 678 -16.66 21.00 -14.00
CA PRO A 678 -17.16 19.78 -13.36
C PRO A 678 -18.69 19.79 -13.17
N ARG A 679 -19.33 18.62 -13.29
CA ARG A 679 -20.75 18.45 -12.88
C ARG A 679 -20.92 18.61 -11.36
N PRO A 680 -22.14 18.88 -10.86
CA PRO A 680 -22.40 18.97 -9.41
C PRO A 680 -22.07 17.70 -8.61
N ASN A 681 -22.07 16.54 -9.27
CA ASN A 681 -21.67 15.24 -8.71
C ASN A 681 -20.26 14.80 -9.16
N VAL A 682 -19.43 15.69 -9.70
CA VAL A 682 -17.99 15.44 -9.90
C VAL A 682 -17.21 16.08 -8.74
N ILE A 683 -16.25 15.31 -8.23
CA ILE A 683 -15.23 15.75 -7.28
C ILE A 683 -13.91 15.80 -8.06
N ILE A 684 -13.15 16.87 -7.87
CA ILE A 684 -11.77 16.97 -8.39
C ILE A 684 -10.85 16.86 -7.19
N CYS A 685 -9.92 15.89 -7.17
CA CYS A 685 -8.91 15.77 -6.13
C CYS A 685 -7.57 16.30 -6.66
N LEU A 686 -7.15 17.48 -6.18
CA LEU A 686 -5.92 18.14 -6.62
C LEU A 686 -4.76 17.73 -5.71
N CYS A 687 -3.67 17.21 -6.29
CA CYS A 687 -2.51 16.73 -5.54
C CYS A 687 -1.42 17.81 -5.41
N SER A 688 -0.78 17.91 -4.26
CA SER A 688 0.34 18.84 -3.98
C SER A 688 1.73 18.25 -4.24
N ILE A 689 1.83 17.09 -4.90
CA ILE A 689 3.01 16.20 -4.87
C ILE A 689 4.35 16.88 -5.23
N GLU A 690 4.35 17.89 -6.11
CA GLU A 690 5.56 18.60 -6.55
C GLU A 690 5.96 19.80 -5.63
N CYS A 691 5.30 19.99 -4.49
CA CYS A 691 5.48 21.17 -3.63
C CYS A 691 6.65 21.07 -2.63
N CYS A 692 7.03 22.21 -2.06
CA CYS A 692 7.83 22.31 -0.84
C CYS A 692 6.94 22.07 0.39
N PHE A 693 7.32 21.12 1.26
CA PHE A 693 6.56 20.71 2.45
C PHE A 693 7.08 21.29 3.77
N ILE A 694 8.14 22.10 3.75
CA ILE A 694 8.66 22.78 4.96
C ILE A 694 8.28 24.27 5.04
N HIS A 695 7.75 24.87 3.96
CA HIS A 695 7.24 26.23 3.94
C HIS A 695 5.74 26.25 3.57
N PRO A 696 4.94 27.23 4.06
CA PRO A 696 3.51 27.27 3.76
C PRO A 696 3.20 27.43 2.26
N LEU A 697 2.32 26.58 1.73
CA LEU A 697 2.01 26.49 0.29
C LEU A 697 1.57 27.83 -0.32
N GLY A 698 0.82 28.64 0.43
CA GLY A 698 0.32 29.94 -0.03
C GLY A 698 1.33 31.09 0.01
N ALA A 699 2.56 30.86 0.49
CA ALA A 699 3.57 31.89 0.74
C ALA A 699 4.95 31.62 0.09
N ASP A 700 5.34 30.36 -0.08
CA ASP A 700 6.59 29.97 -0.73
C ASP A 700 6.50 30.17 -2.27
N PRO A 701 7.38 30.98 -2.91
CA PRO A 701 7.42 31.16 -4.36
C PRO A 701 7.60 29.85 -5.16
N HIS A 702 8.24 28.83 -4.58
CA HIS A 702 8.38 27.50 -5.19
C HIS A 702 7.02 26.89 -5.55
N ASN A 703 6.03 27.13 -4.70
CA ASN A 703 4.69 26.56 -4.81
C ASN A 703 3.76 27.40 -5.73
N ALA A 704 4.27 28.46 -6.37
CA ALA A 704 3.46 29.40 -7.15
C ALA A 704 2.58 28.74 -8.23
N SER A 705 3.09 27.73 -8.95
CA SER A 705 2.31 27.02 -9.97
C SER A 705 1.11 26.26 -9.38
N PHE A 706 1.29 25.61 -8.22
CA PHE A 706 0.21 24.96 -7.48
C PHE A 706 -0.80 25.98 -6.92
N VAL A 707 -0.30 27.14 -6.46
CA VAL A 707 -1.13 28.28 -6.02
C VAL A 707 -1.99 28.85 -7.16
N GLU A 708 -1.52 28.84 -8.41
CA GLU A 708 -2.32 29.17 -9.59
C GLU A 708 -3.35 28.08 -9.91
N ASP A 709 -2.94 26.80 -9.88
CA ASP A 709 -3.81 25.65 -10.20
C ASP A 709 -5.00 25.56 -9.23
N ILE A 710 -4.78 25.65 -7.92
CA ILE A 710 -5.86 25.61 -6.91
C ILE A 710 -6.83 26.79 -7.06
N LYS A 711 -6.33 28.00 -7.34
CA LYS A 711 -7.14 29.20 -7.63
C LYS A 711 -7.89 29.08 -8.96
N GLY A 712 -7.35 28.35 -9.93
CA GLY A 712 -8.04 28.00 -11.18
C GLY A 712 -9.18 27.02 -10.92
N TRP A 713 -8.92 25.89 -10.26
CA TRP A 713 -9.93 24.90 -9.92
C TRP A 713 -11.04 25.46 -9.03
N SER A 714 -10.72 26.28 -8.03
CA SER A 714 -11.69 26.93 -7.15
C SER A 714 -12.70 27.81 -7.89
N ARG A 715 -12.35 28.37 -9.05
CA ARG A 715 -13.26 29.21 -9.87
C ARG A 715 -14.27 28.38 -10.69
N ILE A 716 -14.04 27.08 -10.88
CA ILE A 716 -14.88 26.22 -11.72
C ILE A 716 -15.49 25.01 -10.98
N CYS A 717 -14.85 24.51 -9.92
CA CYS A 717 -15.29 23.36 -9.15
C CYS A 717 -15.97 23.77 -7.84
N LYS A 718 -17.06 23.09 -7.47
CA LYS A 718 -17.78 23.28 -6.18
C LYS A 718 -17.49 22.21 -5.13
N ARG A 719 -16.78 21.14 -5.52
CA ARG A 719 -16.35 20.03 -4.67
C ARG A 719 -14.89 19.69 -4.99
N LEU A 720 -14.03 20.68 -4.78
CA LEU A 720 -12.59 20.49 -4.84
C LEU A 720 -12.15 19.77 -3.56
N TRP A 721 -11.47 18.64 -3.72
CA TRP A 721 -10.76 17.92 -2.66
C TRP A 721 -9.25 18.11 -2.90
N ILE A 722 -8.45 17.88 -1.85
CA ILE A 722 -6.99 17.93 -1.89
C ILE A 722 -6.42 16.58 -1.45
N TRP A 723 -5.35 16.18 -2.12
CA TRP A 723 -4.44 15.13 -1.72
C TRP A 723 -3.11 15.83 -1.34
N ASP A 724 -2.89 16.02 -0.04
CA ASP A 724 -1.65 16.59 0.50
C ASP A 724 -0.75 15.49 1.06
N TYR A 725 0.54 15.75 1.18
CA TYR A 725 1.54 14.73 1.55
C TYR A 725 2.29 15.12 2.82
N VAL A 726 2.35 14.21 3.78
CA VAL A 726 3.00 14.44 5.08
C VAL A 726 4.11 13.44 5.41
N ILE A 727 4.67 12.83 4.37
CA ILE A 727 5.70 11.78 4.41
C ILE A 727 6.83 12.06 3.40
N ASN A 728 8.05 11.62 3.76
CA ASN A 728 9.12 11.35 2.80
C ASN A 728 9.15 9.84 2.49
N TYR A 729 8.81 9.42 1.28
CA TYR A 729 8.71 8.01 0.89
C TYR A 729 10.09 7.34 0.73
N ALA A 730 11.13 8.10 0.34
CA ALA A 730 12.49 7.58 0.28
C ALA A 730 13.09 7.31 1.67
N HIS A 731 12.66 8.07 2.68
CA HIS A 731 13.27 8.14 4.00
C HIS A 731 12.24 8.28 5.14
N SER A 732 11.27 7.37 5.22
CA SER A 732 10.02 7.56 5.99
C SER A 732 10.17 7.52 7.51
N ILE A 733 11.32 7.05 8.01
CA ILE A 733 11.71 7.10 9.42
C ILE A 733 12.45 8.41 9.76
N CYS A 734 12.99 9.13 8.77
CA CYS A 734 13.84 10.30 8.94
C CYS A 734 13.01 11.56 9.33
N PRO A 735 13.60 12.60 9.95
CA PRO A 735 12.86 13.80 10.33
C PRO A 735 12.25 14.49 9.10
N PHE A 736 10.97 14.88 9.21
CA PHE A 736 10.25 15.58 8.13
C PHE A 736 9.55 16.82 8.72
N PRO A 737 10.19 18.01 8.69
CA PRO A 737 9.80 19.16 9.51
C PRO A 737 8.65 19.99 8.92
N ASN A 738 7.48 19.35 8.78
CA ASN A 738 6.26 19.95 8.26
C ASN A 738 5.19 20.26 9.33
N LEU A 739 5.44 20.01 10.63
CA LEU A 739 4.40 20.12 11.68
C LEU A 739 3.78 21.52 11.77
N TYR A 740 4.58 22.57 11.57
CA TYR A 740 4.10 23.96 11.61
C TYR A 740 3.41 24.43 10.32
N VAL A 741 3.60 23.76 9.17
CA VAL A 741 2.92 24.15 7.91
C VAL A 741 1.52 23.57 7.75
N LEU A 742 1.18 22.49 8.47
CA LEU A 742 -0.15 21.88 8.43
C LEU A 742 -1.28 22.89 8.64
N LYS A 743 -1.15 23.80 9.62
CA LYS A 743 -2.15 24.84 9.89
C LYS A 743 -2.34 25.82 8.73
N PRO A 744 -1.31 26.55 8.26
CA PRO A 744 -1.48 27.47 7.13
C PRO A 744 -1.83 26.74 5.82
N ASN A 745 -1.39 25.49 5.60
CA ASN A 745 -1.79 24.69 4.42
C ASN A 745 -3.29 24.34 4.45
N ILE A 746 -3.78 23.72 5.53
CA ILE A 746 -5.20 23.36 5.69
C ILE A 746 -6.09 24.60 5.59
N ARG A 747 -5.68 25.73 6.18
CA ARG A 747 -6.38 27.01 6.01
C ARG A 747 -6.36 27.50 4.56
N PHE A 748 -5.18 27.53 3.91
CA PHE A 748 -5.04 27.93 2.51
C PHE A 748 -5.93 27.10 1.58
N PHE A 749 -6.02 25.78 1.78
CA PHE A 749 -6.95 24.91 1.04
C PHE A 749 -8.41 25.34 1.24
N ILE A 750 -8.88 25.48 2.48
CA ILE A 750 -10.27 25.83 2.80
C ILE A 750 -10.64 27.23 2.27
N GLU A 751 -9.73 28.19 2.41
CA GLU A 751 -9.85 29.56 1.89
C GLU A 751 -9.91 29.59 0.35
N ASN A 752 -9.19 28.69 -0.34
CA ASN A 752 -9.31 28.44 -1.79
C ASN A 752 -10.41 27.41 -2.13
N GLY A 753 -11.47 27.32 -1.32
CA GLY A 753 -12.71 26.64 -1.69
C GLY A 753 -12.73 25.11 -1.53
N VAL A 754 -11.67 24.50 -1.01
CA VAL A 754 -11.58 23.04 -0.79
C VAL A 754 -12.62 22.55 0.23
N ARG A 755 -13.15 21.34 0.00
CA ARG A 755 -14.17 20.68 0.83
C ARG A 755 -13.77 19.30 1.33
N GLY A 756 -12.71 18.71 0.79
CA GLY A 756 -12.15 17.46 1.30
C GLY A 756 -10.64 17.55 1.36
N ILE A 757 -10.02 17.03 2.43
CA ILE A 757 -8.56 16.91 2.51
C ILE A 757 -8.22 15.48 2.91
N TYR A 758 -7.29 14.90 2.16
CA TYR A 758 -6.58 13.68 2.46
C TYR A 758 -5.12 14.04 2.72
N GLU A 759 -4.63 13.71 3.91
CA GLU A 759 -3.22 13.87 4.31
C GLU A 759 -2.56 12.49 4.19
N GLU A 760 -1.88 12.22 3.07
CA GLU A 760 -1.20 10.93 2.85
C GLU A 760 0.09 10.84 3.66
N SER A 761 0.30 9.71 4.32
CA SER A 761 1.33 9.53 5.33
C SER A 761 1.92 8.12 5.31
N CYS A 762 2.55 7.66 6.40
CA CYS A 762 3.19 6.35 6.42
C CYS A 762 2.16 5.22 6.60
N TYR A 763 1.53 4.80 5.50
CA TYR A 763 0.43 3.83 5.53
C TYR A 763 0.89 2.37 5.69
N TYR A 764 2.16 2.05 5.43
CA TYR A 764 2.66 0.67 5.33
C TYR A 764 3.48 0.17 6.53
N THR A 765 3.87 1.04 7.47
CA THR A 765 4.64 0.67 8.68
C THR A 765 4.30 1.58 9.86
N LYS A 766 4.80 1.20 11.05
CA LYS A 766 4.92 2.08 12.23
C LYS A 766 6.30 2.76 12.24
N GLY A 767 6.51 3.67 13.20
CA GLY A 767 7.83 4.24 13.53
C GLY A 767 8.28 5.35 12.59
N SER A 768 7.39 5.83 11.71
CA SER A 768 7.62 7.06 10.95
C SER A 768 7.70 8.24 11.91
N GLU A 769 8.57 9.21 11.61
CA GLU A 769 8.94 10.27 12.54
C GLU A 769 7.73 11.00 13.10
N LEU A 770 7.59 11.03 14.44
CA LEU A 770 6.52 11.74 15.17
C LEU A 770 5.08 11.47 14.65
N GLN A 771 4.82 10.31 14.04
CA GLN A 771 3.55 9.95 13.41
C GLN A 771 2.32 10.20 14.31
N GLU A 772 2.44 9.95 15.61
CA GLU A 772 1.35 10.13 16.59
C GLU A 772 1.02 11.61 16.81
N LEU A 773 2.05 12.45 16.97
CA LEU A 773 1.91 13.89 17.13
C LEU A 773 1.40 14.53 15.83
N ARG A 774 1.94 14.12 14.68
CA ARG A 774 1.52 14.65 13.37
C ARG A 774 0.05 14.30 13.10
N ASN A 775 -0.36 13.06 13.32
CA ASN A 775 -1.77 12.67 13.26
C ASN A 775 -2.66 13.48 14.23
N TYR A 776 -2.18 13.77 15.45
CA TYR A 776 -2.93 14.61 16.39
C TYR A 776 -3.13 16.04 15.85
N ILE A 777 -2.07 16.68 15.34
CA ILE A 777 -2.16 18.03 14.73
C ILE A 777 -3.10 18.02 13.52
N ILE A 778 -2.96 17.04 12.63
CA ILE A 778 -3.84 16.83 11.46
C ILE A 778 -5.30 16.74 11.89
N ALA A 779 -5.64 15.80 12.78
CA ALA A 779 -7.03 15.57 13.17
C ALA A 779 -7.64 16.78 13.90
N LYS A 780 -6.84 17.49 14.71
CA LYS A 780 -7.26 18.75 15.35
C LYS A 780 -7.51 19.86 14.33
N THR A 781 -6.65 20.02 13.33
CA THR A 781 -6.70 21.13 12.36
C THR A 781 -7.73 20.89 11.24
N LEU A 782 -7.89 19.64 10.77
CA LEU A 782 -8.96 19.26 9.85
C LEU A 782 -10.36 19.42 10.47
N TRP A 783 -10.47 19.32 11.80
CA TRP A 783 -11.70 19.65 12.51
C TRP A 783 -11.85 21.15 12.79
N ASP A 784 -10.79 21.81 13.25
CA ASP A 784 -10.76 23.22 13.64
C ASP A 784 -9.52 23.91 13.01
N PRO A 785 -9.66 24.57 11.85
CA PRO A 785 -8.51 25.16 11.14
C PRO A 785 -7.76 26.27 11.89
N ASP A 786 -8.36 26.81 12.95
CA ASP A 786 -7.73 27.82 13.81
C ASP A 786 -7.07 27.23 15.07
N TYR A 787 -7.05 25.90 15.24
CA TYR A 787 -6.39 25.25 16.38
C TYR A 787 -4.91 25.64 16.51
N ASP A 788 -4.43 25.86 17.73
CA ASP A 788 -3.07 26.34 17.97
C ASP A 788 -2.05 25.20 17.89
N THR A 789 -1.09 25.29 16.96
CA THR A 789 -0.10 24.23 16.72
C THR A 789 0.82 24.05 17.92
N ASP A 790 1.30 25.13 18.54
CA ASP A 790 2.11 25.04 19.75
C ASP A 790 1.32 24.41 20.91
N LYS A 791 0.02 24.71 21.05
CA LYS A 791 -0.85 24.05 22.03
C LYS A 791 -0.96 22.57 21.75
N ALA A 792 -1.19 22.17 20.50
CA ALA A 792 -1.28 20.76 20.12
C ALA A 792 0.03 20.01 20.45
N ILE A 793 1.18 20.59 20.10
CA ILE A 793 2.51 20.06 20.46
C ILE A 793 2.68 20.00 21.97
N ARG A 794 2.33 21.05 22.71
CA ARG A 794 2.44 21.08 24.18
C ARG A 794 1.58 20.00 24.83
N GLU A 795 0.27 20.01 24.59
CA GLU A 795 -0.69 19.12 25.26
C GLU A 795 -0.51 17.65 24.86
N PHE A 796 -0.07 17.36 23.62
CA PHE A 796 0.35 16.03 23.21
C PHE A 796 1.61 15.59 23.94
N CYS A 797 2.70 16.38 23.89
CA CYS A 797 3.98 15.94 24.46
C CYS A 797 3.91 15.79 25.99
N ASP A 798 3.23 16.69 26.70
CA ASP A 798 3.07 16.62 28.16
C ASP A 798 2.27 15.37 28.58
N ALA A 799 1.32 14.89 27.74
CA ALA A 799 0.58 13.66 28.00
C ALA A 799 1.35 12.39 27.60
N PHE A 800 1.93 12.38 26.39
CA PHE A 800 2.51 11.20 25.75
C PHE A 800 3.92 10.87 26.27
N TYR A 801 4.77 11.90 26.46
CA TYR A 801 6.15 11.78 26.94
C TYR A 801 6.34 12.22 28.40
N GLY A 802 5.37 12.92 29.00
CA GLY A 802 5.42 13.30 30.43
C GLY A 802 6.65 14.14 30.79
N PRO A 803 7.47 13.74 31.80
CA PRO A 803 8.68 14.47 32.18
C PRO A 803 9.67 14.76 31.05
N ALA A 804 9.73 13.91 30.02
CA ALA A 804 10.59 14.11 28.85
C ALA A 804 10.08 15.20 27.89
N SER A 805 8.84 15.69 28.06
CA SER A 805 8.18 16.62 27.14
C SER A 805 8.98 17.89 26.80
N PRO A 806 9.71 18.57 27.71
CA PRO A 806 10.50 19.75 27.36
C PRO A 806 11.53 19.42 26.28
N HIS A 807 12.27 18.33 26.45
CA HIS A 807 13.36 17.95 25.55
C HIS A 807 12.88 17.45 24.19
N ILE A 808 11.72 16.79 24.12
CA ILE A 808 11.07 16.46 22.84
C ILE A 808 10.62 17.73 22.11
N ARG A 809 10.09 18.73 22.83
CA ARG A 809 9.71 20.03 22.23
C ARG A 809 10.93 20.84 21.77
N ASP A 810 12.06 20.73 22.47
CA ASP A 810 13.33 21.33 22.04
C ASP A 810 13.88 20.67 20.78
N TYR A 811 13.77 19.32 20.66
CA TYR A 811 14.08 18.59 19.43
C TYR A 811 13.19 19.02 18.26
N ILE A 812 11.86 19.07 18.47
CA ILE A 812 10.91 19.51 17.45
C ILE A 812 11.26 20.93 16.96
N ARG A 813 11.56 21.85 17.88
CA ARG A 813 11.98 23.21 17.54
C ARG A 813 13.28 23.22 16.72
N LEU A 814 14.31 22.50 17.19
CA LEU A 814 15.62 22.42 16.53
C LEU A 814 15.50 22.02 15.06
N ILE A 815 14.79 20.94 14.74
CA ILE A 815 14.73 20.45 13.36
C ILE A 815 13.96 21.44 12.48
N HIS A 816 12.82 21.98 12.93
CA HIS A 816 12.04 22.92 12.12
C HIS A 816 12.77 24.26 11.92
N GLU A 817 13.26 24.90 12.99
CA GLU A 817 13.96 26.19 12.88
C GLU A 817 15.26 26.08 12.07
N ALA A 818 16.03 24.98 12.21
CA ALA A 818 17.27 24.80 11.45
C ALA A 818 17.04 24.53 9.95
N THR A 819 15.89 23.97 9.55
CA THR A 819 15.55 23.76 8.14
C THR A 819 14.85 24.96 7.50
N GLN A 820 13.96 25.64 8.23
CA GLN A 820 13.14 26.76 7.72
C GLN A 820 13.86 28.11 7.77
N LYS A 821 15.06 28.17 8.36
CA LYS A 821 15.90 29.39 8.38
C LYS A 821 16.47 29.77 7.01
N ASP A 822 16.51 28.82 6.08
CA ASP A 822 17.08 28.95 4.74
C ASP A 822 15.93 29.02 3.72
N PRO A 823 15.56 30.21 3.20
CA PRO A 823 14.34 30.38 2.42
C PRO A 823 14.37 29.68 1.06
N ASP A 824 15.56 29.46 0.50
CA ASP A 824 15.79 28.76 -0.76
C ASP A 824 15.88 27.23 -0.58
N ARG A 825 15.71 26.74 0.66
CA ARG A 825 15.70 25.31 0.97
C ARG A 825 14.28 24.76 0.83
N HIS A 826 14.14 23.77 -0.05
CA HIS A 826 12.89 23.05 -0.24
C HIS A 826 13.10 21.57 0.07
N VAL A 827 12.13 20.96 0.74
CA VAL A 827 12.13 19.53 1.05
C VAL A 827 10.83 18.95 0.50
N MET A 828 10.98 17.97 -0.38
CA MET A 828 9.93 17.27 -1.11
C MET A 828 9.85 15.82 -0.62
N ILE A 829 8.81 15.10 -1.05
CA ILE A 829 8.51 13.73 -0.59
C ILE A 829 9.56 12.65 -0.93
N TYR A 830 10.64 12.97 -1.65
CA TYR A 830 11.77 12.07 -1.93
C TYR A 830 13.16 12.70 -1.63
N THR A 831 13.22 13.89 -1.01
CA THR A 831 14.50 14.60 -0.74
C THR A 831 15.39 13.80 0.22
N HIS A 832 16.72 13.79 -0.01
CA HIS A 832 17.64 13.02 0.83
C HIS A 832 17.99 13.82 2.10
N PRO A 833 18.14 13.19 3.28
CA PRO A 833 18.47 13.92 4.51
C PRO A 833 19.80 14.70 4.48
N ARG A 834 20.66 14.45 3.48
CA ARG A 834 21.91 15.23 3.27
C ARG A 834 21.65 16.67 2.88
N ASP A 835 20.46 16.95 2.35
CA ASP A 835 20.08 18.24 1.79
C ASP A 835 19.54 19.18 2.89
N TYR A 836 19.20 18.65 4.08
CA TYR A 836 18.56 19.43 5.15
C TYR A 836 18.89 19.04 6.60
N ILE A 837 19.58 17.91 6.87
CA ILE A 837 20.05 17.50 8.21
C ILE A 837 21.58 17.59 8.29
N THR A 838 22.10 18.32 9.29
CA THR A 838 23.55 18.48 9.50
C THR A 838 24.07 17.65 10.70
N PRO A 839 25.39 17.37 10.79
CA PRO A 839 25.99 16.71 11.95
C PRO A 839 25.76 17.48 13.27
N GLU A 840 25.72 18.81 13.23
CA GLU A 840 25.49 19.67 14.39
C GLU A 840 24.04 19.57 14.88
N MET A 841 23.07 19.37 13.98
CA MET A 841 21.68 19.07 14.34
C MET A 841 21.57 17.70 15.00
N ILE A 842 22.25 16.68 14.46
CA ILE A 842 22.29 15.32 15.02
C ILE A 842 22.90 15.34 16.43
N ALA A 843 24.04 16.02 16.63
CA ALA A 843 24.71 16.12 17.92
C ALA A 843 23.83 16.81 18.99
N GLN A 844 23.16 17.90 18.63
CA GLN A 844 22.23 18.60 19.53
C GLN A 844 21.00 17.75 19.85
N ALA A 845 20.40 17.10 18.84
CA ALA A 845 19.25 16.22 19.01
C ALA A 845 19.58 15.03 19.91
N ARG A 846 20.74 14.37 19.73
CA ARG A 846 21.21 13.28 20.61
C ARG A 846 21.24 13.73 22.07
N ALA A 847 21.88 14.87 22.36
CA ALA A 847 21.94 15.41 23.72
C ALA A 847 20.56 15.78 24.30
N MET A 848 19.56 16.13 23.46
CA MET A 848 18.17 16.31 23.90
C MET A 848 17.51 14.96 24.25
N PHE A 849 17.66 13.94 23.40
CA PHE A 849 17.12 12.60 23.66
C PHE A 849 17.77 11.90 24.86
N ASP A 850 19.07 12.11 25.11
CA ASP A 850 19.76 11.56 26.29
C ASP A 850 19.16 12.09 27.60
N ARG A 851 18.81 13.38 27.65
CA ARG A 851 18.06 13.96 28.78
C ARG A 851 16.61 13.49 28.81
N ALA A 852 15.98 13.32 27.65
CA ALA A 852 14.61 12.83 27.54
C ALA A 852 14.45 11.43 28.12
N GLU A 853 15.35 10.48 27.79
CA GLU A 853 15.31 9.12 28.31
C GLU A 853 15.62 9.06 29.81
N ALA A 854 16.61 9.82 30.28
CA ALA A 854 16.92 9.91 31.71
C ALA A 854 15.71 10.39 32.54
N ALA A 855 14.93 11.34 32.01
CA ALA A 855 13.74 11.87 32.67
C ALA A 855 12.57 10.87 32.79
N VAL A 856 12.60 9.73 32.09
CA VAL A 856 11.54 8.70 32.10
C VAL A 856 12.05 7.27 32.27
N HIS A 857 13.29 7.07 32.75
CA HIS A 857 13.91 5.74 32.80
C HIS A 857 13.13 4.70 33.64
N ASP A 858 12.42 5.13 34.69
CA ASP A 858 11.54 4.29 35.51
C ASP A 858 10.14 4.03 34.88
N ASP A 859 9.79 4.70 33.78
CA ASP A 859 8.51 4.55 33.07
C ASP A 859 8.76 3.87 31.71
N PRO A 860 8.74 2.52 31.63
CA PRO A 860 9.14 1.81 30.42
C PRO A 860 8.24 2.11 29.21
N VAL A 861 6.99 2.52 29.43
CA VAL A 861 6.07 2.93 28.34
C VAL A 861 6.51 4.27 27.76
N ARG A 862 6.88 5.24 28.60
CA ARG A 862 7.43 6.53 28.12
C ARG A 862 8.84 6.41 27.59
N LEU A 863 9.70 5.59 28.19
CA LEU A 863 11.05 5.33 27.72
C LEU A 863 11.04 4.77 26.29
N HIS A 864 10.21 3.75 26.02
CA HIS A 864 10.02 3.23 24.66
C HIS A 864 9.53 4.31 23.69
N ARG A 865 8.53 5.12 24.07
CA ARG A 865 8.04 6.24 23.23
C ARG A 865 9.13 7.26 22.91
N VAL A 866 9.97 7.63 23.88
CA VAL A 866 11.12 8.53 23.66
C VAL A 866 12.16 7.89 22.74
N GLN A 867 12.43 6.59 22.91
CA GLN A 867 13.34 5.84 22.05
C GLN A 867 12.83 5.73 20.61
N VAL A 868 11.53 5.49 20.39
CA VAL A 868 10.90 5.55 19.07
C VAL A 868 11.04 6.96 18.46
N ALA A 869 10.86 8.01 19.26
CA ALA A 869 11.09 9.38 18.79
C ALA A 869 12.57 9.69 18.48
N ARG A 870 13.53 8.89 18.97
CA ARG A 870 14.97 8.98 18.64
C ARG A 870 15.34 8.25 17.33
N LEU A 871 14.57 7.24 16.91
CA LEU A 871 14.80 6.48 15.65
C LEU A 871 15.13 7.36 14.43
N PRO A 872 14.45 8.51 14.18
CA PRO A 872 14.74 9.38 13.04
C PRO A 872 16.16 9.91 12.98
N ILE A 873 16.74 10.24 14.13
CA ILE A 873 18.10 10.77 14.24
C ILE A 873 19.13 9.64 14.07
N ILE A 874 18.87 8.45 14.61
CA ILE A 874 19.71 7.27 14.38
C ILE A 874 19.68 6.88 12.88
N TYR A 875 18.50 6.88 12.26
CA TYR A 875 18.34 6.62 10.82
C TYR A 875 19.07 7.67 9.97
N ALA A 876 18.96 8.96 10.31
CA ALA A 876 19.67 10.04 9.62
C ALA A 876 21.18 9.85 9.73
N GLU A 877 21.69 9.58 10.94
CA GLU A 877 23.13 9.38 11.19
C GLU A 877 23.70 8.19 10.40
N ILE A 878 22.98 7.06 10.36
CA ILE A 878 23.33 5.89 9.53
C ILE A 878 23.26 6.22 8.02
N THR A 879 22.22 6.93 7.59
CA THR A 879 21.98 7.24 6.16
C THR A 879 22.99 8.25 5.61
N LEU A 880 23.35 9.27 6.39
CA LEU A 880 24.41 10.22 6.04
C LEU A 880 25.78 9.53 6.00
N ALA A 881 26.06 8.59 6.90
CA ALA A 881 27.30 7.81 6.86
C ALA A 881 27.39 6.91 5.61
N ARG A 882 26.26 6.33 5.14
CA ARG A 882 26.23 5.38 4.00
C ARG A 882 26.77 5.96 2.69
N GLY A 883 26.32 7.14 2.28
CA GLY A 883 26.80 7.83 1.06
C GLY A 883 27.96 8.77 1.39
N GLY A 884 29.08 8.17 1.81
CA GLY A 884 30.03 8.78 2.72
C GLY A 884 30.88 9.92 2.16
N ARG A 885 31.39 10.73 3.08
CA ARG A 885 32.61 11.52 2.88
C ARG A 885 33.81 10.57 3.05
N TRP A 886 34.81 10.69 2.18
CA TRP A 886 36.02 9.87 2.25
C TRP A 886 37.25 10.76 2.45
N ARG A 887 38.21 10.30 3.26
CA ARG A 887 39.51 10.94 3.46
C ARG A 887 40.62 10.04 2.92
N GLU A 888 41.62 10.65 2.29
CA GLU A 888 42.83 9.92 1.89
C GLU A 888 43.74 9.73 3.11
N THR A 889 44.15 8.50 3.41
CA THR A 889 44.99 8.15 4.57
C THR A 889 45.78 6.89 4.23
N ASP A 890 47.11 6.95 4.38
CA ASP A 890 48.04 5.82 4.18
C ASP A 890 47.86 5.04 2.86
N GLY A 891 47.59 5.75 1.75
CA GLY A 891 47.37 5.15 0.43
C GLY A 891 45.98 4.49 0.25
N LYS A 892 45.02 4.80 1.12
CA LYS A 892 43.65 4.33 1.07
C LYS A 892 42.67 5.51 1.11
N LEU A 893 41.48 5.33 0.54
CA LEU A 893 40.33 6.14 0.90
C LEU A 893 39.62 5.48 2.08
N VAL A 894 39.52 6.17 3.21
CA VAL A 894 38.79 5.72 4.41
C VAL A 894 37.50 6.53 4.52
N GLN A 895 36.38 5.85 4.70
CA GLN A 895 35.08 6.48 4.88
C GLN A 895 35.03 7.19 6.24
N GLU A 896 34.76 8.49 6.26
CA GLU A 896 34.69 9.28 7.49
C GLU A 896 33.46 8.88 8.31
N GLY A 897 33.69 8.15 9.41
CA GLY A 897 32.67 7.81 10.40
C GLY A 897 33.04 8.39 11.77
N ALA A 898 32.34 9.45 12.19
CA ALA A 898 32.46 10.00 13.54
C ALA A 898 31.73 9.12 14.61
N SER A 899 31.07 8.06 14.16
CA SER A 899 30.10 7.28 14.94
C SER A 899 30.22 5.79 14.63
N ASP A 900 30.02 4.95 15.64
CA ASP A 900 29.93 3.50 15.48
C ASP A 900 28.59 3.13 14.81
N ILE A 901 28.62 2.96 13.49
CA ILE A 901 27.47 2.55 12.68
C ILE A 901 26.99 1.14 13.05
N GLY A 902 27.86 0.28 13.60
CA GLY A 902 27.48 -1.02 14.14
C GLY A 902 26.56 -0.87 15.35
N ALA A 903 27.01 -0.13 16.37
CA ALA A 903 26.25 0.14 17.59
C ALA A 903 24.97 0.95 17.34
N LEU A 904 25.00 1.92 16.42
CA LEU A 904 23.81 2.68 16.00
C LEU A 904 22.78 1.76 15.32
N ALA A 905 23.22 0.83 14.46
CA ALA A 905 22.33 -0.13 13.82
C ALA A 905 21.73 -1.12 14.83
N GLU A 906 22.48 -1.57 15.84
CA GLU A 906 21.96 -2.41 16.93
C GLU A 906 20.94 -1.65 17.81
N GLN A 907 21.19 -0.38 18.09
CA GLN A 907 20.24 0.47 18.81
C GLN A 907 18.95 0.69 18.00
N PHE A 908 19.09 1.01 16.70
CA PHE A 908 17.97 1.17 15.78
C PHE A 908 17.14 -0.11 15.71
N GLU A 909 17.79 -1.24 15.44
CA GLU A 909 17.17 -2.55 15.30
C GLU A 909 16.36 -2.96 16.53
N ARG A 910 16.94 -2.79 17.74
CA ARG A 910 16.26 -3.09 19.01
C ARG A 910 14.96 -2.29 19.17
N ILE A 911 15.01 -0.98 18.94
CA ILE A 911 13.86 -0.09 19.13
C ILE A 911 12.82 -0.29 18.01
N ALA A 912 13.26 -0.42 16.77
CA ALA A 912 12.41 -0.64 15.61
C ALA A 912 11.63 -1.96 15.70
N ARG A 913 12.29 -3.06 16.10
CA ARG A 913 11.62 -4.35 16.34
C ARG A 913 10.66 -4.29 17.53
N ALA A 914 10.98 -3.54 18.59
CA ALA A 914 10.11 -3.37 19.76
C ALA A 914 8.82 -2.58 19.44
N GLU A 915 8.89 -1.59 18.56
CA GLU A 915 7.70 -0.85 18.09
C GLU A 915 6.86 -1.66 17.08
N GLY A 916 7.51 -2.53 16.30
CA GLY A 916 6.89 -3.25 15.18
C GLY A 916 7.01 -2.50 13.86
N VAL A 917 8.16 -1.88 13.61
CA VAL A 917 8.56 -1.35 12.30
C VAL A 917 8.81 -2.52 11.34
N THR A 918 8.28 -2.44 10.13
CA THR A 918 8.41 -3.48 9.08
C THR A 918 9.14 -3.00 7.83
N MET A 919 9.08 -1.69 7.58
CA MET A 919 9.66 -1.00 6.41
C MET A 919 10.36 0.27 6.87
N VAL A 920 11.27 0.83 6.06
CA VAL A 920 11.91 2.14 6.33
C VAL A 920 11.68 3.18 5.23
N ARG A 921 11.12 2.74 4.10
CA ARG A 921 10.82 3.51 2.88
C ARG A 921 9.76 2.79 2.07
N GLU A 922 9.20 3.47 1.07
CA GLU A 922 8.29 2.86 0.11
C GLU A 922 9.06 2.21 -1.06
N GLY A 923 8.81 0.92 -1.28
CA GLY A 923 9.26 0.19 -2.47
C GLY A 923 10.77 0.06 -2.70
N GLY A 924 11.15 -0.84 -3.61
CA GLY A 924 12.55 -1.17 -3.91
C GLY A 924 13.16 -2.25 -2.99
N PRO A 925 14.43 -2.64 -3.24
CA PRO A 925 15.06 -3.79 -2.58
C PRO A 925 15.30 -3.57 -1.07
N ASP A 926 15.88 -2.42 -0.69
CA ASP A 926 16.17 -2.06 0.71
C ASP A 926 14.94 -1.53 1.47
N ALA A 927 13.71 -1.84 1.05
CA ALA A 927 12.50 -1.24 1.61
C ALA A 927 12.07 -1.85 2.96
N ASN A 928 12.21 -3.17 3.07
CA ASN A 928 11.95 -3.94 4.27
C ASN A 928 13.05 -3.70 5.34
N LEU A 929 12.66 -3.73 6.62
CA LEU A 929 13.57 -3.48 7.74
C LEU A 929 14.80 -4.40 7.75
N ASP A 930 14.63 -5.71 7.49
CA ASP A 930 15.73 -6.68 7.52
C ASP A 930 16.68 -6.51 6.33
N ALA A 931 16.14 -6.25 5.14
CA ALA A 931 16.93 -5.90 3.95
C ALA A 931 17.73 -4.61 4.18
N TRP A 932 17.10 -3.57 4.75
CA TRP A 932 17.80 -2.34 5.10
C TRP A 932 18.88 -2.58 6.16
N LEU A 933 18.61 -3.32 7.23
CA LEU A 933 19.61 -3.63 8.28
C LEU A 933 20.80 -4.45 7.75
N ALA A 934 20.59 -5.32 6.76
CA ALA A 934 21.65 -6.03 6.06
C ALA A 934 22.48 -5.11 5.15
N SER A 935 21.85 -4.10 4.54
CA SER A 935 22.52 -3.09 3.71
C SER A 935 23.31 -2.02 4.50
N VAL A 936 23.14 -1.94 5.83
CA VAL A 936 23.86 -0.99 6.69
C VAL A 936 25.29 -1.48 6.96
N PRO A 937 26.33 -0.71 6.60
CA PRO A 937 27.72 -1.11 6.83
C PRO A 937 28.07 -1.03 8.32
N ARG A 938 28.08 -2.19 9.00
CA ARG A 938 28.43 -2.31 10.44
C ARG A 938 29.91 -1.95 10.77
N ARG A 939 30.72 -1.54 9.78
CA ARG A 939 32.09 -1.01 9.90
C ARG A 939 32.33 0.03 8.80
N ALA A 940 33.14 1.05 9.09
CA ALA A 940 33.56 2.02 8.07
C ALA A 940 34.33 1.32 6.93
N LYS A 941 34.04 1.70 5.67
CA LYS A 941 34.72 1.12 4.51
C LYS A 941 36.11 1.74 4.34
N SER A 942 37.02 0.95 3.77
CA SER A 942 38.31 1.41 3.27
C SER A 942 38.51 0.84 1.87
N LEU A 943 38.96 1.68 0.94
CA LEU A 943 39.27 1.34 -0.44
C LEU A 943 40.77 1.57 -0.67
N ASP A 944 41.49 0.52 -1.09
CA ASP A 944 42.89 0.63 -1.47
C ASP A 944 43.04 1.48 -2.75
N VAL A 945 43.96 2.46 -2.74
CA VAL A 945 44.25 3.28 -3.92
C VAL A 945 45.40 2.63 -4.70
N LEU A 946 45.06 2.00 -5.82
CA LEU A 946 46.01 1.39 -6.74
C LEU A 946 46.57 2.46 -7.69
N THR A 947 47.75 3.00 -7.36
CA THR A 947 48.44 3.97 -8.21
C THR A 947 49.33 3.30 -9.26
N ILE A 948 49.23 3.78 -10.51
CA ILE A 948 50.14 3.53 -11.63
C ILE A 948 50.56 4.87 -12.27
N GLN A 949 51.75 4.94 -12.86
CA GLN A 949 52.35 6.16 -13.43
C GLN A 949 53.12 5.87 -14.72
N GLY A 950 53.04 6.76 -15.71
CA GLY A 950 53.68 6.56 -17.01
C GLY A 950 53.35 7.66 -18.02
N GLY A 951 54.29 7.99 -18.91
CA GLY A 951 54.07 8.98 -19.97
C GLY A 951 53.84 10.42 -19.50
N GLY A 952 54.05 10.72 -18.21
CA GLY A 952 53.69 11.98 -17.58
C GLY A 952 52.29 12.01 -16.96
N LEU A 953 51.53 10.90 -17.00
CA LEU A 953 50.28 10.75 -16.25
C LEU A 953 50.48 9.90 -14.98
N GLN A 954 49.63 10.11 -13.99
CA GLN A 954 49.42 9.18 -12.88
C GLN A 954 47.93 8.82 -12.78
N ALA A 955 47.60 7.54 -12.81
CA ALA A 955 46.23 7.06 -12.62
C ALA A 955 46.09 6.43 -11.22
N GLN A 956 45.10 6.88 -10.47
CA GLN A 956 44.71 6.31 -9.19
C GLN A 956 43.42 5.52 -9.39
N ILE A 957 43.50 4.22 -9.11
CA ILE A 957 42.47 3.22 -9.38
C ILE A 957 41.88 2.74 -8.05
N LEU A 958 40.57 2.49 -8.00
CA LEU A 958 39.88 1.90 -6.85
C LEU A 958 39.36 0.48 -7.20
N PRO A 959 40.14 -0.59 -6.96
CA PRO A 959 39.69 -1.96 -7.25
C PRO A 959 38.40 -2.31 -6.51
N GLY A 960 38.25 -1.90 -5.25
CA GLY A 960 37.06 -2.11 -4.42
C GLY A 960 35.83 -1.26 -4.79
N LEU A 961 35.88 -0.47 -5.87
CA LEU A 961 34.76 0.34 -6.36
C LEU A 961 34.76 0.33 -7.90
N GLY A 962 34.35 -0.80 -8.49
CA GLY A 962 34.18 -0.93 -9.94
C GLY A 962 35.46 -0.90 -10.76
N GLY A 963 36.64 -1.00 -10.13
CA GLY A 963 37.92 -0.75 -10.80
C GLY A 963 38.06 0.67 -11.36
N ARG A 964 37.35 1.65 -10.77
CA ARG A 964 37.25 3.04 -11.23
C ARG A 964 38.60 3.74 -11.25
N ILE A 965 38.88 4.52 -12.31
CA ILE A 965 39.95 5.53 -12.25
C ILE A 965 39.33 6.78 -11.61
N TRP A 966 39.47 6.91 -10.29
CA TRP A 966 38.81 7.99 -9.53
C TRP A 966 39.56 9.32 -9.67
N ARG A 967 40.88 9.25 -9.90
CA ARG A 967 41.74 10.39 -10.26
C ARG A 967 42.71 9.99 -11.37
N LEU A 968 42.91 10.89 -12.31
CA LEU A 968 43.88 10.79 -13.40
C LEU A 968 44.59 12.13 -13.47
N LEU A 969 45.84 12.18 -13.05
CA LEU A 969 46.62 13.41 -12.92
C LEU A 969 47.46 13.65 -14.17
N ASP A 970 47.49 14.91 -14.63
CA ASP A 970 48.38 15.38 -15.68
C ASP A 970 49.82 15.66 -15.15
N PRO A 971 50.79 16.02 -16.01
CA PRO A 971 52.16 16.31 -15.57
C PRO A 971 52.30 17.52 -14.63
N GLN A 972 51.23 18.29 -14.42
CA GLN A 972 51.15 19.40 -13.46
C GLN A 972 50.42 19.01 -12.17
N GLY A 973 50.07 17.73 -11.98
CA GLY A 973 49.35 17.23 -10.81
C GLY A 973 47.87 17.62 -10.78
N ARG A 974 47.31 18.12 -11.89
CA ARG A 974 45.90 18.53 -12.01
C ARG A 974 45.07 17.35 -12.49
N ASP A 975 43.91 17.12 -11.89
CA ASP A 975 42.98 16.08 -12.34
C ASP A 975 42.46 16.32 -13.76
N VAL A 976 42.36 15.23 -14.52
CA VAL A 976 41.87 15.14 -15.91
C VAL A 976 40.44 14.61 -15.92
N VAL A 977 40.12 13.64 -15.06
CA VAL A 977 38.73 13.24 -14.78
C VAL A 977 38.10 14.17 -13.75
N ALA A 978 36.78 14.31 -13.77
CA ALA A 978 36.04 15.02 -12.75
C ALA A 978 36.10 14.27 -11.40
N VAL A 979 36.24 15.00 -10.30
CA VAL A 979 36.36 14.47 -8.93
C VAL A 979 35.39 15.23 -8.04
N ALA A 980 34.56 14.52 -7.29
CA ALA A 980 33.60 15.13 -6.37
C ALA A 980 34.18 15.22 -4.94
N GLY A 981 33.95 16.36 -4.28
CA GLY A 981 34.38 16.61 -2.89
C GLY A 981 35.74 17.29 -2.77
N ALA A 982 36.40 17.09 -1.63
CA ALA A 982 37.66 17.74 -1.25
C ALA A 982 38.48 16.82 -0.30
N PRO A 983 39.75 17.12 0.02
CA PRO A 983 40.62 16.21 0.80
C PRO A 983 40.07 15.67 2.14
N ASN A 984 39.17 16.41 2.80
CA ASN A 984 38.46 16.01 4.02
C ASN A 984 36.98 15.72 3.71
N GLY A 985 36.71 14.95 2.65
CA GLY A 985 35.36 14.63 2.19
C GLY A 985 35.23 14.48 0.68
N TRP A 986 36.02 13.57 0.09
CA TRP A 986 35.84 13.08 -1.28
C TRP A 986 34.54 12.27 -1.39
N GLN A 987 33.98 12.19 -2.60
CA GLN A 987 32.84 11.34 -2.98
C GLN A 987 33.21 10.56 -4.27
N PRO A 988 34.10 9.56 -4.18
CA PRO A 988 34.61 8.81 -5.34
C PRO A 988 33.53 8.05 -6.12
N GLU A 989 32.34 7.83 -5.54
CA GLU A 989 31.20 7.18 -6.19
C GLU A 989 30.41 8.06 -7.19
N LEU A 990 30.71 9.36 -7.31
CA LEU A 990 29.96 10.27 -8.19
C LEU A 990 30.58 10.46 -9.58
N HIS A 991 31.91 10.52 -9.69
CA HIS A 991 32.63 10.88 -10.93
C HIS A 991 33.85 9.96 -11.18
N GLY A 992 34.76 10.34 -12.09
CA GLY A 992 35.90 9.53 -12.53
C GLY A 992 35.65 8.81 -13.85
N TYR A 993 36.37 7.70 -14.08
CA TYR A 993 36.14 6.77 -15.18
C TYR A 993 35.55 5.45 -14.66
N GLU A 994 34.37 5.07 -15.15
CA GLU A 994 33.71 3.79 -14.89
C GLU A 994 33.25 3.13 -16.20
N GLU A 995 32.95 1.82 -16.17
CA GLU A 995 32.38 1.09 -17.31
C GLU A 995 31.43 0.01 -16.81
N TYR A 996 30.47 -0.38 -17.66
CA TYR A 996 29.44 -1.37 -17.34
C TYR A 996 29.40 -2.51 -18.37
N SER A 997 28.73 -3.59 -17.99
CA SER A 997 28.54 -4.80 -18.82
C SER A 997 27.25 -4.83 -19.64
N GLU A 998 26.33 -3.89 -19.46
CA GLU A 998 25.09 -3.72 -20.23
C GLU A 998 24.85 -2.23 -20.56
N ALA A 999 23.99 -1.91 -21.53
CA ALA A 999 23.77 -0.53 -22.00
C ALA A 999 23.14 0.41 -20.94
N GLY A 1000 22.43 -0.13 -19.94
CA GLY A 1000 21.80 0.63 -18.86
C GLY A 1000 22.82 1.44 -18.05
N TYR A 1001 22.43 2.65 -17.61
CA TYR A 1001 23.28 3.46 -16.74
C TYR A 1001 23.47 2.76 -15.40
N ARG A 1002 24.73 2.58 -14.98
CA ARG A 1002 25.11 1.85 -13.76
C ARG A 1002 24.57 0.41 -13.69
N SER A 1003 24.47 -0.24 -14.85
CA SER A 1003 24.39 -1.71 -14.94
C SER A 1003 25.68 -2.36 -14.39
N PRO A 1004 25.72 -3.69 -14.13
CA PRO A 1004 26.81 -4.32 -13.40
C PRO A 1004 28.22 -4.03 -13.96
N GLY A 1005 29.17 -3.69 -13.08
CA GLY A 1005 30.56 -3.39 -13.42
C GLY A 1005 31.16 -2.14 -12.75
N TRP A 1006 30.34 -1.24 -12.19
CA TRP A 1006 30.75 0.08 -11.67
C TRP A 1006 30.98 0.17 -10.15
N GLN A 1007 30.51 -0.82 -9.39
CA GLN A 1007 30.52 -0.80 -7.91
C GLN A 1007 31.19 -2.04 -7.31
N GLU A 1008 31.18 -3.14 -8.05
CA GLU A 1008 31.70 -4.45 -7.66
C GLU A 1008 33.20 -4.39 -7.33
N PRO A 1009 33.69 -5.23 -6.40
CA PRO A 1009 35.10 -5.31 -6.07
C PRO A 1009 35.86 -6.14 -7.12
N TYR A 1010 36.81 -5.51 -7.82
CA TYR A 1010 37.68 -6.17 -8.79
C TYR A 1010 38.93 -6.73 -8.12
N ALA A 1011 39.29 -7.97 -8.46
CA ALA A 1011 40.58 -8.54 -8.14
C ALA A 1011 41.66 -7.97 -9.06
N VAL A 1012 42.77 -7.50 -8.49
CA VAL A 1012 43.96 -7.10 -9.26
C VAL A 1012 44.70 -8.37 -9.70
N LYS A 1013 44.73 -8.63 -11.00
CA LYS A 1013 45.36 -9.81 -11.62
C LYS A 1013 46.80 -9.56 -12.01
N GLU A 1014 47.07 -8.38 -12.55
CA GLU A 1014 48.42 -7.92 -12.92
C GLU A 1014 48.63 -6.50 -12.42
N ARG A 1015 49.86 -6.18 -12.03
CA ARG A 1015 50.31 -4.81 -11.73
C ARG A 1015 51.76 -4.63 -12.19
N SER A 1016 52.03 -3.49 -12.81
CA SER A 1016 53.37 -2.93 -12.95
C SER A 1016 53.35 -1.45 -12.52
N GLU A 1017 54.44 -0.73 -12.72
CA GLU A 1017 54.43 0.73 -12.55
C GLU A 1017 53.47 1.42 -13.53
N ARG A 1018 53.32 0.91 -14.76
CA ARG A 1018 52.58 1.59 -15.85
C ARG A 1018 51.20 1.01 -16.16
N HIS A 1019 50.86 -0.19 -15.67
CA HIS A 1019 49.57 -0.82 -15.97
C HIS A 1019 49.01 -1.64 -14.80
N ALA A 1020 47.70 -1.85 -14.84
CA ALA A 1020 46.99 -2.80 -14.01
C ALA A 1020 45.99 -3.61 -14.85
N VAL A 1021 45.80 -4.89 -14.51
CA VAL A 1021 44.67 -5.70 -14.99
C VAL A 1021 43.77 -6.03 -13.81
N LEU A 1022 42.49 -5.73 -13.98
CA LEU A 1022 41.42 -5.89 -13.00
C LEU A 1022 40.40 -6.89 -13.53
N GLU A 1023 39.78 -7.70 -12.66
CA GLU A 1023 38.71 -8.62 -13.06
C GLU A 1023 37.64 -8.76 -11.96
N ALA A 1024 36.37 -8.76 -12.35
CA ALA A 1024 35.24 -9.09 -11.47
C ALA A 1024 34.27 -10.07 -12.14
N ASP A 1025 33.73 -11.00 -11.35
CA ASP A 1025 32.48 -11.71 -11.67
C ASP A 1025 31.30 -10.84 -11.24
N LEU A 1026 30.32 -10.65 -12.11
CA LEU A 1026 29.24 -9.68 -11.95
C LEU A 1026 27.90 -10.34 -11.62
N PRO A 1027 26.98 -9.65 -10.89
CA PRO A 1027 25.67 -10.19 -10.52
C PRO A 1027 24.78 -10.69 -11.67
N ASN A 1028 24.97 -10.22 -12.90
CA ASN A 1028 24.26 -10.72 -14.10
C ASN A 1028 24.83 -12.04 -14.66
N GLY A 1029 25.90 -12.56 -14.08
CA GLY A 1029 26.58 -13.79 -14.49
C GLY A 1029 27.61 -13.61 -15.61
N LEU A 1030 27.94 -12.37 -15.97
CA LEU A 1030 29.07 -12.04 -16.84
C LEU A 1030 30.36 -11.85 -16.01
N ARG A 1031 31.51 -11.93 -16.68
CA ARG A 1031 32.82 -11.55 -16.12
C ARG A 1031 33.38 -10.37 -16.90
N LEU A 1032 33.78 -9.31 -16.21
CA LEU A 1032 34.39 -8.12 -16.82
C LEU A 1032 35.85 -8.01 -16.37
N GLN A 1033 36.75 -8.04 -17.35
CA GLN A 1033 38.18 -7.82 -17.19
C GLN A 1033 38.58 -6.48 -17.85
N ARG A 1034 39.32 -5.63 -17.14
CA ARG A 1034 39.77 -4.31 -17.61
C ARG A 1034 41.28 -4.19 -17.45
N ARG A 1035 41.99 -3.92 -18.55
CA ARG A 1035 43.40 -3.51 -18.56
C ARG A 1035 43.47 -1.99 -18.70
N ILE A 1036 44.12 -1.32 -17.75
CA ILE A 1036 44.41 0.12 -17.76
C ILE A 1036 45.93 0.26 -17.89
N GLU A 1037 46.40 0.92 -18.94
CA GLU A 1037 47.84 1.04 -19.24
C GLU A 1037 48.23 2.47 -19.68
N LEU A 1038 49.23 3.04 -19.00
CA LEU A 1038 49.79 4.35 -19.30
C LEU A 1038 50.93 4.23 -20.32
N HIS A 1039 50.84 5.04 -21.37
CA HIS A 1039 51.74 4.99 -22.52
C HIS A 1039 53.19 5.33 -22.13
N SER A 1040 54.17 4.69 -22.78
CA SER A 1040 55.59 4.78 -22.38
C SER A 1040 56.22 6.16 -22.59
N SER A 1041 55.82 6.87 -23.66
CA SER A 1041 56.53 8.05 -24.19
C SER A 1041 55.72 9.34 -24.24
N GLY A 1042 54.51 9.38 -23.67
CA GLY A 1042 53.68 10.60 -23.68
C GLY A 1042 52.33 10.40 -22.99
N PRO A 1043 51.60 11.50 -22.70
CA PRO A 1043 50.47 11.48 -21.78
C PRO A 1043 49.19 10.88 -22.40
N ALA A 1044 49.13 9.55 -22.43
CA ALA A 1044 47.96 8.80 -22.85
C ALA A 1044 47.70 7.59 -21.95
N VAL A 1045 46.41 7.30 -21.71
CA VAL A 1045 45.95 6.05 -21.10
C VAL A 1045 45.21 5.22 -22.14
N VAL A 1046 45.59 3.94 -22.25
CA VAL A 1046 44.90 2.93 -23.04
C VAL A 1046 44.08 2.08 -22.09
N ILE A 1047 42.81 1.89 -22.41
CA ILE A 1047 41.89 1.05 -21.66
C ILE A 1047 41.36 -0.01 -22.63
N THR A 1048 41.57 -1.28 -22.27
CA THR A 1048 41.09 -2.43 -23.03
C THR A 1048 40.26 -3.29 -22.10
N SER A 1049 38.97 -3.38 -22.39
CA SER A 1049 37.99 -4.04 -21.54
C SER A 1049 37.33 -5.18 -22.30
N MET A 1050 37.19 -6.33 -21.65
CA MET A 1050 36.60 -7.53 -22.20
C MET A 1050 35.52 -8.02 -21.24
N VAL A 1051 34.30 -8.17 -21.73
CA VAL A 1051 33.24 -8.89 -21.02
C VAL A 1051 33.04 -10.25 -21.66
N SER A 1052 32.95 -11.28 -20.84
CA SER A 1052 32.76 -12.67 -21.27
C SER A 1052 31.64 -13.35 -20.49
N ASN A 1053 31.11 -14.43 -21.05
CA ASN A 1053 30.12 -15.26 -20.39
C ASN A 1053 30.76 -16.56 -19.85
N PRO A 1054 31.13 -16.63 -18.56
CA PRO A 1054 31.64 -17.86 -17.94
C PRO A 1054 30.53 -18.88 -17.60
N GLY A 1055 29.26 -18.51 -17.75
CA GLY A 1055 28.11 -19.34 -17.39
C GLY A 1055 27.71 -20.38 -18.45
N ALA A 1056 26.81 -21.29 -18.07
CA ALA A 1056 26.32 -22.37 -18.94
C ALA A 1056 25.11 -22.01 -19.83
N SER A 1057 24.67 -20.75 -19.82
CA SER A 1057 23.55 -20.25 -20.64
C SER A 1057 23.90 -18.89 -21.23
N PRO A 1058 23.38 -18.53 -22.41
CA PRO A 1058 23.67 -17.24 -23.02
C PRO A 1058 23.24 -16.03 -22.16
N ARG A 1059 23.91 -14.89 -22.34
CA ARG A 1059 23.70 -13.65 -21.58
C ARG A 1059 23.82 -12.43 -22.49
N VAL A 1060 22.89 -11.48 -22.40
CA VAL A 1060 23.01 -10.18 -23.08
C VAL A 1060 24.16 -9.40 -22.47
N ALA A 1061 25.01 -8.79 -23.30
CA ALA A 1061 26.10 -7.92 -22.89
C ALA A 1061 26.25 -6.73 -23.84
N CYS A 1062 26.72 -5.60 -23.29
CA CYS A 1062 27.13 -4.39 -23.99
C CYS A 1062 28.18 -3.66 -23.15
N LEU A 1063 29.43 -3.60 -23.59
CA LEU A 1063 30.44 -2.76 -22.92
C LEU A 1063 30.09 -1.29 -23.15
N ARG A 1064 29.85 -0.56 -22.06
CA ARG A 1064 29.62 0.89 -22.04
C ARG A 1064 30.72 1.56 -21.22
N SER A 1065 31.51 2.46 -21.81
CA SER A 1065 32.43 3.32 -21.04
C SER A 1065 31.77 4.65 -20.68
N HIS A 1066 31.90 5.06 -19.42
CA HIS A 1066 31.35 6.30 -18.88
C HIS A 1066 32.49 7.15 -18.26
N PRO A 1067 33.20 7.94 -19.07
CA PRO A 1067 34.27 8.83 -18.63
C PRO A 1067 33.72 10.21 -18.28
N GLY A 1068 33.84 10.66 -17.03
CA GLY A 1068 33.63 12.07 -16.68
C GLY A 1068 34.93 12.87 -16.79
N PHE A 1069 35.12 13.66 -17.85
CA PHE A 1069 36.27 14.57 -17.99
C PHE A 1069 36.03 15.91 -17.28
N ALA A 1070 37.02 16.42 -16.56
CA ALA A 1070 36.95 17.73 -15.89
C ALA A 1070 37.15 18.87 -16.90
N ALA A 1071 36.12 19.69 -17.10
CA ALA A 1071 36.10 20.77 -18.08
C ALA A 1071 35.78 22.13 -17.44
N THR A 1072 36.27 23.22 -18.02
CA THR A 1072 35.90 24.57 -17.52
C THR A 1072 34.50 24.99 -17.91
N LEU A 1073 33.99 24.53 -19.07
CA LEU A 1073 32.67 24.88 -19.62
C LEU A 1073 32.48 26.41 -19.75
N GLY A 1074 33.55 27.10 -20.14
CA GLY A 1074 33.54 28.53 -20.49
C GLY A 1074 33.33 28.74 -21.99
N GLN A 1075 33.40 30.00 -22.43
CA GLN A 1075 33.37 30.31 -23.86
C GLN A 1075 34.54 29.63 -24.58
N GLY A 1076 34.23 28.82 -25.59
CA GLY A 1076 35.19 28.09 -26.40
C GLY A 1076 35.29 26.60 -26.13
N THR A 1077 34.74 26.07 -25.02
CA THR A 1077 34.71 24.61 -24.80
C THR A 1077 33.86 23.93 -25.88
N SER A 1078 34.45 22.97 -26.60
CA SER A 1078 33.80 22.30 -27.74
C SER A 1078 34.14 20.81 -27.83
N VAL A 1079 33.32 20.06 -28.55
CA VAL A 1079 33.58 18.65 -28.88
C VAL A 1079 33.67 18.48 -30.39
N ARG A 1080 34.72 17.82 -30.84
CA ARG A 1080 34.99 17.54 -32.27
C ARG A 1080 34.83 16.06 -32.56
N ILE A 1081 33.92 15.75 -33.47
CA ILE A 1081 33.61 14.39 -33.94
C ILE A 1081 34.24 14.22 -35.33
N LYS A 1082 35.14 13.25 -35.51
CA LYS A 1082 35.71 12.95 -36.83
C LYS A 1082 34.68 12.26 -37.72
N ARG A 1083 34.51 12.74 -38.94
CA ARG A 1083 33.61 12.13 -39.95
C ARG A 1083 34.36 11.09 -40.80
N PRO A 1084 33.65 10.19 -41.50
CA PRO A 1084 34.25 9.22 -42.42
C PRO A 1084 35.06 9.82 -43.58
N ASP A 1085 34.81 11.09 -43.94
CA ASP A 1085 35.57 11.85 -44.94
C ASP A 1085 36.87 12.49 -44.40
N GLY A 1086 37.18 12.29 -43.11
CA GLY A 1086 38.32 12.89 -42.43
C GLY A 1086 38.11 14.33 -41.93
N SER A 1087 36.97 14.95 -42.24
CA SER A 1087 36.58 16.25 -41.67
C SER A 1087 36.14 16.12 -40.21
N TYR A 1088 35.88 17.25 -39.53
CA TYR A 1088 35.33 17.27 -38.18
C TYR A 1088 33.97 17.99 -38.14
N ARG A 1089 33.06 17.48 -37.32
CA ARG A 1089 31.87 18.20 -36.82
C ARG A 1089 32.24 18.77 -35.45
N THR A 1090 32.31 20.09 -35.34
CA THR A 1090 32.46 20.77 -34.04
C THR A 1090 31.08 21.02 -33.43
N ILE A 1091 30.93 20.74 -32.15
CA ILE A 1091 29.76 21.01 -31.33
C ILE A 1091 30.21 21.95 -30.21
N ALA A 1092 29.70 23.19 -30.20
CA ALA A 1092 29.95 24.11 -29.10
C ALA A 1092 29.16 23.66 -27.87
N ILE A 1093 29.82 23.55 -26.72
CA ILE A 1093 29.16 23.17 -25.46
C ILE A 1093 28.59 24.45 -24.84
N ALA A 1094 27.26 24.56 -24.82
CA ALA A 1094 26.57 25.81 -24.50
C ALA A 1094 26.53 26.11 -22.99
N GLU A 1095 26.64 27.41 -22.65
CA GLU A 1095 26.63 27.92 -21.27
C GLU A 1095 25.28 27.78 -20.52
N GLN A 1096 24.23 27.21 -21.11
CA GLN A 1096 22.89 27.24 -20.51
C GLN A 1096 22.86 26.57 -19.12
N ALA A 1097 22.26 27.26 -18.15
CA ALA A 1097 22.16 26.79 -16.77
C ALA A 1097 20.85 26.03 -16.54
N GLY A 1098 20.93 24.91 -15.82
CA GLY A 1098 19.76 24.23 -15.22
C GLY A 1098 19.52 22.77 -15.61
N ALA A 1099 20.20 22.23 -16.63
CA ALA A 1099 20.01 20.84 -17.06
C ALA A 1099 21.32 20.15 -17.48
N GLU A 1100 21.42 18.86 -17.17
CA GLU A 1100 22.31 17.93 -17.85
C GLU A 1100 21.80 17.70 -19.28
N THR A 1101 22.69 17.67 -20.27
CA THR A 1101 22.32 17.59 -21.69
C THR A 1101 22.92 16.37 -22.36
N ASP A 1102 22.07 15.56 -23.00
CA ASP A 1102 22.42 14.37 -23.77
C ASP A 1102 22.36 14.62 -25.29
N LEU A 1103 23.39 14.18 -26.02
CA LEU A 1103 23.38 14.01 -27.47
C LEU A 1103 23.82 12.59 -27.83
N TRP A 1104 22.83 11.76 -28.17
CA TRP A 1104 23.03 10.42 -28.68
C TRP A 1104 23.46 10.42 -30.14
N LEU A 1105 24.57 9.74 -30.46
CA LEU A 1105 25.08 9.59 -31.83
C LEU A 1105 24.92 8.14 -32.28
N ARG A 1106 24.36 7.92 -33.47
CA ARG A 1106 24.07 6.60 -34.04
C ARG A 1106 24.32 6.60 -35.56
N ALA A 1107 24.51 5.39 -36.12
CA ALA A 1107 24.69 5.17 -37.55
C ALA A 1107 25.71 6.14 -38.21
N GLU A 1108 25.29 6.98 -39.14
CA GLU A 1108 26.12 7.97 -39.85
C GLU A 1108 26.63 9.14 -39.00
N GLU A 1109 26.06 9.40 -37.82
CA GLU A 1109 26.53 10.45 -36.90
C GLU A 1109 27.70 9.98 -36.00
N LEU A 1110 28.06 8.70 -36.03
CA LEU A 1110 29.09 8.13 -35.16
C LEU A 1110 30.50 8.63 -35.52
N PRO A 1111 31.37 8.91 -34.52
CA PRO A 1111 32.75 9.31 -34.79
C PRO A 1111 33.50 8.22 -35.54
N ALA A 1112 34.31 8.60 -36.52
CA ALA A 1112 35.12 7.71 -37.35
C ALA A 1112 36.38 7.21 -36.60
N GLY A 1113 36.16 6.52 -35.47
CA GLY A 1113 37.20 6.01 -34.57
C GLY A 1113 37.89 7.08 -33.73
N GLU A 1114 37.44 8.34 -33.78
CA GLU A 1114 38.09 9.47 -33.10
C GLU A 1114 37.11 10.61 -32.81
N TRP A 1115 37.19 11.14 -31.59
CA TRP A 1115 36.55 12.38 -31.15
C TRP A 1115 37.34 13.02 -30.00
N SER A 1116 37.23 14.32 -29.83
CA SER A 1116 37.99 15.06 -28.81
C SER A 1116 37.18 16.15 -28.11
N ILE A 1117 37.54 16.44 -26.87
CA ILE A 1117 37.12 17.64 -26.13
C ILE A 1117 38.24 18.68 -26.28
N GLU A 1118 37.89 19.88 -26.71
CA GLU A 1118 38.75 21.07 -26.69
C GLU A 1118 38.23 21.98 -25.56
N ASP A 1119 39.04 22.23 -24.53
CA ASP A 1119 38.67 23.06 -23.37
C ASP A 1119 39.74 24.14 -23.13
N PRO A 1120 39.68 25.26 -23.89
CA PRO A 1120 40.69 26.32 -23.82
C PRO A 1120 40.89 26.89 -22.40
N GLY A 1121 39.83 26.92 -21.58
CA GLY A 1121 39.89 27.41 -20.20
C GLY A 1121 40.76 26.56 -19.25
N SER A 1122 41.06 25.30 -19.58
CA SER A 1122 42.05 24.49 -18.85
C SER A 1122 43.39 24.33 -19.58
N GLY A 1123 43.49 24.84 -20.82
CA GLY A 1123 44.65 24.71 -21.72
C GLY A 1123 44.82 23.29 -22.25
N ARG A 1124 43.73 22.52 -22.40
CA ARG A 1124 43.76 21.09 -22.67
C ARG A 1124 42.86 20.70 -23.83
N ARG A 1125 43.36 19.77 -24.64
CA ARG A 1125 42.55 18.93 -25.53
C ARG A 1125 42.70 17.47 -25.11
N LEU A 1126 41.57 16.78 -24.92
CA LEU A 1126 41.52 15.34 -24.64
C LEU A 1126 40.94 14.61 -25.85
N THR A 1127 41.74 13.79 -26.53
CA THR A 1127 41.33 13.01 -27.70
C THR A 1127 41.14 11.55 -27.34
N CYS A 1128 39.96 11.00 -27.64
CA CYS A 1128 39.67 9.58 -27.56
C CYS A 1128 39.74 8.96 -28.96
N THR A 1129 40.59 7.95 -29.14
CA THR A 1129 40.60 7.08 -30.32
C THR A 1129 40.21 5.66 -29.94
N PHE A 1130 39.42 5.00 -30.80
CA PHE A 1130 38.83 3.69 -30.56
C PHE A 1130 38.64 2.91 -31.86
N GLU A 1131 38.57 1.58 -31.77
CA GLU A 1131 38.33 0.75 -32.95
C GLU A 1131 36.87 0.92 -33.42
N ARG A 1132 36.67 1.55 -34.59
CA ARG A 1132 35.33 1.90 -35.10
C ARG A 1132 34.39 0.70 -35.21
N GLY A 1133 34.92 -0.50 -35.45
CA GLY A 1133 34.14 -1.74 -35.56
C GLY A 1133 33.62 -2.30 -34.24
N GLU A 1134 34.17 -1.89 -33.09
CA GLU A 1134 33.69 -2.32 -31.77
C GLU A 1134 32.46 -1.52 -31.32
N VAL A 1135 32.35 -0.25 -31.74
CA VAL A 1135 31.37 0.72 -31.23
C VAL A 1135 30.11 0.81 -32.12
N ALA A 1136 28.94 0.64 -31.52
CA ALA A 1136 27.63 0.72 -32.19
C ALA A 1136 26.86 2.02 -31.87
N GLN A 1137 27.16 2.67 -30.74
CA GLN A 1137 26.48 3.88 -30.28
C GLN A 1137 27.43 4.73 -29.43
N CYS A 1138 27.27 6.06 -29.48
CA CYS A 1138 27.99 6.98 -28.59
C CYS A 1138 26.99 7.91 -27.89
N LEU A 1139 27.39 8.43 -26.72
CA LEU A 1139 26.70 9.54 -26.04
C LEU A 1139 27.71 10.64 -25.73
N LEU A 1140 27.47 11.84 -26.27
CA LEU A 1140 28.04 13.07 -25.75
C LEU A 1140 27.09 13.61 -24.68
N ASN A 1141 27.57 13.75 -23.46
CA ASN A 1141 26.80 14.27 -22.33
C ASN A 1141 27.59 15.37 -21.61
N TRP A 1142 26.94 16.38 -21.03
CA TRP A 1142 27.64 17.39 -20.22
C TRP A 1142 26.77 18.01 -19.12
N SER A 1143 27.44 18.50 -18.07
CA SER A 1143 26.80 19.12 -16.90
C SER A 1143 27.59 20.33 -16.43
N ARG A 1144 26.97 21.53 -16.47
CA ARG A 1144 27.57 22.78 -15.96
C ARG A 1144 27.72 22.78 -14.44
N ALA A 1145 26.82 22.08 -13.72
CA ALA A 1145 26.87 21.94 -12.27
C ALA A 1145 28.09 21.09 -11.83
N ASP A 1146 28.29 19.94 -12.47
CA ASP A 1146 29.37 19.01 -12.16
C ASP A 1146 30.73 19.42 -12.78
N ARG A 1147 30.72 20.43 -13.66
CA ARG A 1147 31.87 20.89 -14.45
C ARG A 1147 32.53 19.77 -15.27
N ARG A 1148 31.70 18.97 -15.95
CA ARG A 1148 32.16 17.79 -16.71
C ARG A 1148 31.60 17.71 -18.13
N VAL A 1149 32.36 17.01 -18.97
CA VAL A 1149 31.93 16.50 -20.27
C VAL A 1149 32.18 15.00 -20.31
N ASN A 1150 31.21 14.23 -20.81
CA ASN A 1150 31.26 12.79 -20.97
C ASN A 1150 31.27 12.44 -22.46
N LEU A 1151 32.18 11.55 -22.85
CA LEU A 1151 32.33 11.00 -24.20
C LEU A 1151 32.23 9.47 -24.14
N GLU A 1152 31.00 8.96 -24.13
CA GLU A 1152 30.71 7.54 -23.88
C GLU A 1152 30.73 6.69 -25.15
N LEU A 1153 31.28 5.48 -25.05
CA LEU A 1153 31.30 4.48 -26.12
C LEU A 1153 30.48 3.26 -25.70
N PHE A 1154 29.64 2.76 -26.59
CA PHE A 1154 28.82 1.55 -26.41
C PHE A 1154 29.17 0.55 -27.52
N THR A 1155 29.45 -0.70 -27.15
CA THR A 1155 29.50 -1.78 -28.15
C THR A 1155 28.10 -2.10 -28.69
N ALA A 1156 28.00 -2.96 -29.70
CA ALA A 1156 26.71 -3.57 -30.04
C ALA A 1156 26.22 -4.41 -28.85
N GLU A 1157 24.95 -4.26 -28.47
CA GLU A 1157 24.30 -5.15 -27.52
C GLU A 1157 24.12 -6.52 -28.19
N ARG A 1158 24.66 -7.58 -27.55
CA ARG A 1158 24.71 -8.93 -28.13
C ARG A 1158 24.54 -9.99 -27.05
N GLU A 1159 23.78 -11.02 -27.36
CA GLU A 1159 23.73 -12.24 -26.57
C GLU A 1159 25.06 -13.03 -26.74
N LEU A 1160 25.87 -13.10 -25.68
CA LEU A 1160 27.09 -13.90 -25.58
C LEU A 1160 26.72 -15.32 -25.16
N LYS A 1161 27.08 -16.33 -25.97
CA LYS A 1161 26.97 -17.74 -25.59
C LYS A 1161 28.05 -18.11 -24.55
N PRO A 1162 27.92 -19.25 -23.84
CA PRO A 1162 28.98 -19.77 -22.96
C PRO A 1162 30.37 -19.77 -23.62
N GLY A 1163 31.34 -19.10 -22.98
CA GLY A 1163 32.70 -18.94 -23.48
C GLY A 1163 32.91 -17.84 -24.53
N GLU A 1164 31.86 -17.20 -25.06
CA GLU A 1164 32.01 -16.02 -25.93
C GLU A 1164 32.35 -14.75 -25.12
N SER A 1165 33.01 -13.80 -25.79
CA SER A 1165 33.32 -12.48 -25.27
C SER A 1165 33.09 -11.37 -26.30
N MET A 1166 33.11 -10.13 -25.82
CA MET A 1166 33.26 -8.92 -26.63
C MET A 1166 34.29 -7.99 -25.97
N THR A 1167 34.92 -7.15 -26.78
CA THR A 1167 35.99 -6.23 -26.36
C THR A 1167 35.63 -4.80 -26.73
N LEU A 1168 36.08 -3.85 -25.91
CA LEU A 1168 36.11 -2.43 -26.21
C LEU A 1168 37.51 -1.89 -25.89
N LYS A 1169 38.18 -1.32 -26.89
CA LYS A 1169 39.52 -0.76 -26.80
C LYS A 1169 39.52 0.72 -27.17
N GLN A 1170 39.99 1.53 -26.23
CA GLN A 1170 40.03 2.98 -26.36
C GLN A 1170 41.35 3.57 -25.82
N ARG A 1171 41.81 4.65 -26.44
CA ARG A 1171 43.00 5.40 -26.06
C ARG A 1171 42.63 6.85 -25.84
N TRP A 1172 42.80 7.32 -24.61
CA TRP A 1172 42.63 8.72 -24.22
C TRP A 1172 44.00 9.39 -24.21
N THR A 1173 44.23 10.34 -25.12
CA THR A 1173 45.49 11.09 -25.24
C THR A 1173 45.23 12.54 -24.85
N LEU A 1174 45.92 13.00 -23.80
CA LEU A 1174 45.90 14.39 -23.37
C LEU A 1174 46.95 15.18 -24.16
N THR A 1175 46.57 16.34 -24.68
CA THR A 1175 47.48 17.28 -25.32
C THR A 1175 47.29 18.66 -24.71
N ALA A 1176 48.39 19.38 -24.48
CA ALA A 1176 48.30 20.82 -24.31
C ALA A 1176 47.79 21.42 -25.64
N GLU A 1177 46.84 22.34 -25.55
CA GLU A 1177 46.38 23.09 -26.73
C GLU A 1177 47.37 24.25 -27.00
N PRO A 1178 47.80 24.49 -28.26
CA PRO A 1178 48.83 25.47 -28.60
C PRO A 1178 48.32 26.92 -28.61
#